data_AF-A0A0M4CVC5-F1
#
_entry.id   AF-A0A0M4CVC5-F1
#
_cell.length_a   1.000
_cell.length_b   1.000
_cell.length_c   1.000
_cell.angle_alpha   90.00
_cell.angle_beta   90.00
_cell.angle_gamma   90.00
#
_symmetry.space_group_name_H-M   'P 1'
#
loop_
_entity.id
_entity.type
_entity.pdbx_description
1 polymer ?
#
loop_
_entity_poly.entity_id
_entity_poly.type
_entity_poly.pdbx_seq_one_letter_code
_entity_poly.pdbx_strand_id
1 'polypeptide(L)'
;MPVNKTDNFSGPYLTNGATVTFPFTFVAPSAAEVAVMLRSSDGAEEMADGFDVSLGGESGGSVTFGAPPASGFELFVLLNPAFTQNIQFDNGSAWLAEPVNEAADRSALRDLALKRDLDRGLRVPFGETPPPMDSLLDADGKVLAIVDGRLVPILNDAAGSEQVAASVKSAKAAMAKTLAAQTATEQARSETEAARDETVDLVAEAAAITQAVSDALAMGTISDLVGDRIYTSRAALNADLAPDDEEYALVVGDPTPANNDLYKKDGATTTGSWDGPLGIFAGASAEAQAIADSLSGLTTLVASTNLLDPTTIRYGKYVNTSSGNIASDANWACTAFIPCEEGDVFTVGGDGNRESGIGFFSAASDSGASVGASTGSLTVRTVTAPAGAHFVVFTVKSAARPIPANLRINRGDKLLPFEKYFTPYYAVDSHAVEPLTGGKSRLVLGGTGDKLSYVESNRSGNLIRNCFVPFPTLDLLNPPDRLNLREQWINGTLAHNGADDIAPDRIWGDDIGANHGFKFNQSTCVGHGKTVDDEGSIWSSGGNESVLVKVVDANTLLLARRTANLGPAVGAFTHVSGATNTSSFTTTANGGSIQWYPPHTNYSIRVLVDGIEVEETEGQWYYSDNVQIIETHDILARSEIIEWWIANGGASAGLTPDGDPSYTVTTTYHFDRDGQMSVLWNWVFLKETPVDYLRGIQLQGNNTPVTNYIPSAVPSTYEGNPVDFSLGESAFLTDGHSTLSIGADDLAADGEYADRVIVHWTDRAIAAGILPVGDAAPDLRRVRVTDTALEISNARKLYWRVLDVGTHNAQPGDSYSAIAYRHVMPRWAERVSFYVVRTQGRAFIFADWVDIVGLDRLPIPADLSGRTFSVVYSKNATVKAGVLAGSLPVMVDAADVNAYVVLEVSA
;
A
#
# COMPACT_ATOMS: atom_id res chain seq x y z
N MET A 1 -67.38 -3.55 -16.84
CA MET A 1 -66.93 -3.91 -15.48
C MET A 1 -65.69 -3.10 -15.26
N PRO A 2 -65.62 -2.28 -14.20
CA PRO A 2 -64.55 -1.32 -14.05
C PRO A 2 -63.19 -2.01 -14.06
N VAL A 3 -62.27 -1.51 -14.88
CA VAL A 3 -60.88 -1.98 -14.89
C VAL A 3 -60.21 -1.46 -13.61
N ASN A 4 -60.15 -2.31 -12.59
CA ASN A 4 -59.64 -1.97 -11.25
C ASN A 4 -58.30 -2.65 -10.91
N LYS A 5 -57.73 -3.38 -11.86
CA LYS A 5 -56.41 -4.02 -11.72
C LYS A 5 -55.48 -3.57 -12.83
N THR A 6 -54.18 -3.51 -12.53
CA THR A 6 -53.12 -3.07 -13.43
C THR A 6 -52.28 -4.21 -13.98
N ASP A 7 -52.53 -5.45 -13.55
CA ASP A 7 -51.91 -6.62 -14.13
C ASP A 7 -52.43 -6.85 -15.56
N ASN A 8 -51.52 -7.22 -16.45
CA ASN A 8 -51.79 -7.37 -17.89
C ASN A 8 -51.19 -8.67 -18.46
N PHE A 9 -50.66 -9.52 -17.59
CA PHE A 9 -50.32 -10.91 -17.84
C PHE A 9 -50.26 -11.70 -16.52
N SER A 10 -50.23 -13.02 -16.61
CA SER A 10 -49.96 -13.94 -15.49
C SER A 10 -48.97 -15.03 -15.92
N GLY A 11 -48.10 -15.44 -15.00
CA GLY A 11 -46.95 -16.31 -15.27
C GLY A 11 -45.61 -15.65 -14.88
N PRO A 12 -44.46 -16.23 -15.24
CA PRO A 12 -44.34 -17.47 -16.00
C PRO A 12 -44.84 -18.68 -15.22
N TYR A 13 -45.58 -19.55 -15.89
CA TYR A 13 -45.87 -20.90 -15.41
C TYR A 13 -44.92 -21.88 -16.08
N LEU A 14 -44.16 -22.64 -15.30
CA LEU A 14 -43.29 -23.68 -15.86
C LEU A 14 -44.13 -24.88 -16.31
N THR A 15 -44.05 -25.20 -17.59
CA THR A 15 -44.78 -26.33 -18.16
C THR A 15 -44.07 -27.64 -17.79
N ASN A 16 -44.84 -28.62 -17.34
CA ASN A 16 -44.35 -29.92 -16.88
C ASN A 16 -44.82 -31.10 -17.77
N GLY A 17 -45.48 -30.82 -18.90
CA GLY A 17 -46.06 -31.86 -19.74
C GLY A 17 -47.30 -32.56 -19.15
N ALA A 18 -47.86 -32.08 -18.03
CA ALA A 18 -49.00 -32.69 -17.34
C ALA A 18 -50.11 -31.71 -16.95
N THR A 19 -49.77 -30.48 -16.55
CA THR A 19 -50.73 -29.45 -16.15
C THR A 19 -51.45 -28.87 -17.38
N VAL A 20 -52.78 -28.83 -17.35
CA VAL A 20 -53.61 -28.34 -18.46
C VAL A 20 -54.31 -27.01 -18.18
N THR A 21 -54.47 -26.61 -16.92
CA THR A 21 -55.19 -25.39 -16.53
C THR A 21 -54.24 -24.39 -15.86
N PHE A 22 -54.25 -23.16 -16.35
CA PHE A 22 -53.39 -22.06 -15.89
C PHE A 22 -54.26 -20.85 -15.55
N PRO A 23 -54.23 -20.35 -14.30
CA PRO A 23 -55.03 -19.20 -13.91
C PRO A 23 -54.45 -17.89 -14.44
N PHE A 24 -55.27 -16.86 -14.54
CA PHE A 24 -54.82 -15.48 -14.71
C PHE A 24 -55.65 -14.54 -13.84
N THR A 25 -55.08 -13.41 -13.47
CA THR A 25 -55.65 -12.49 -12.47
C THR A 25 -56.20 -11.20 -13.06
N PHE A 26 -55.84 -10.86 -14.31
CA PHE A 26 -56.25 -9.64 -14.99
C PHE A 26 -57.68 -9.73 -15.55
N VAL A 27 -58.32 -8.58 -15.74
CA VAL A 27 -59.68 -8.49 -16.28
C VAL A 27 -59.65 -8.52 -17.81
N ALA A 28 -60.46 -9.39 -18.43
CA ALA A 28 -60.64 -9.44 -19.88
C ALA A 28 -62.14 -9.32 -20.24
N PRO A 29 -62.54 -8.53 -21.26
CA PRO A 29 -63.95 -8.33 -21.60
C PRO A 29 -64.57 -9.57 -22.28
N SER A 30 -63.74 -10.37 -22.97
CA SER A 30 -64.16 -11.58 -23.65
C SER A 30 -63.01 -12.59 -23.72
N ALA A 31 -63.35 -13.87 -23.94
CA ALA A 31 -62.37 -14.94 -24.11
C ALA A 31 -61.40 -14.68 -25.28
N ALA A 32 -61.87 -13.99 -26.33
CA ALA A 32 -61.07 -13.63 -27.49
C ALA A 32 -59.99 -12.57 -27.20
N GLU A 33 -60.07 -11.93 -26.03
CA GLU A 33 -59.13 -10.87 -25.61
C GLU A 33 -58.10 -11.37 -24.59
N VAL A 34 -57.92 -12.70 -24.52
CA VAL A 34 -56.87 -13.39 -23.77
C VAL A 34 -56.01 -14.17 -24.76
N ALA A 35 -54.70 -13.99 -24.69
CA ALA A 35 -53.73 -14.75 -25.47
C ALA A 35 -52.81 -15.56 -24.56
N VAL A 36 -52.11 -16.54 -25.11
CA VAL A 36 -51.11 -17.33 -24.38
C VAL A 36 -49.82 -17.33 -25.19
N MET A 37 -48.71 -17.07 -24.52
CA MET A 37 -47.37 -17.10 -25.10
C MET A 37 -46.55 -18.19 -24.41
N LEU A 38 -45.87 -19.00 -25.22
CA LEU A 38 -44.88 -19.97 -24.77
C LEU A 38 -43.49 -19.43 -25.08
N ARG A 39 -42.58 -19.59 -24.14
CA ARG A 39 -41.16 -19.29 -24.31
C ARG A 39 -40.33 -20.55 -24.06
N SER A 40 -39.51 -20.94 -25.02
CA SER A 40 -38.57 -22.06 -24.90
C SER A 40 -37.32 -21.68 -24.09
N SER A 41 -36.51 -22.68 -23.73
CA SER A 41 -35.28 -22.47 -22.96
C SER A 41 -34.19 -21.65 -23.66
N ASP A 42 -34.26 -21.56 -24.99
CA ASP A 42 -33.38 -20.70 -25.81
C ASP A 42 -33.96 -19.28 -26.00
N GLY A 43 -35.11 -18.98 -25.38
CA GLY A 43 -35.74 -17.68 -25.38
C GLY A 43 -36.67 -17.40 -26.58
N ALA A 44 -36.90 -18.36 -27.48
CA ALA A 44 -37.85 -18.17 -28.57
C ALA A 44 -39.29 -18.10 -28.05
N GLU A 45 -40.05 -17.13 -28.54
CA GLU A 45 -41.43 -16.87 -28.13
C GLU A 45 -42.41 -17.21 -29.24
N GLU A 46 -43.49 -17.92 -28.91
CA GLU A 46 -44.60 -18.22 -29.83
C GLU A 46 -45.95 -18.04 -29.14
N MET A 47 -46.95 -17.59 -29.90
CA MET A 47 -48.34 -17.56 -29.40
C MET A 47 -48.93 -18.96 -29.51
N ALA A 48 -49.36 -19.51 -28.38
CA ALA A 48 -50.00 -20.80 -28.33
C ALA A 48 -51.42 -20.73 -28.89
N ASP A 49 -51.92 -21.86 -29.37
CA ASP A 49 -53.31 -22.10 -29.73
C ASP A 49 -53.87 -23.33 -28.97
N GLY A 50 -55.07 -23.79 -29.32
CA GLY A 50 -55.62 -25.04 -28.76
C GLY A 50 -56.01 -25.00 -27.27
N PHE A 51 -56.30 -23.80 -26.74
CA PHE A 51 -56.80 -23.59 -25.39
C PHE A 51 -58.18 -22.94 -25.37
N ASP A 52 -58.94 -23.22 -24.32
CA ASP A 52 -60.19 -22.56 -23.98
C ASP A 52 -59.98 -21.57 -22.82
N VAL A 53 -60.71 -20.45 -22.85
CA VAL A 53 -60.65 -19.41 -21.82
C VAL A 53 -61.94 -19.39 -21.03
N SER A 54 -61.84 -19.54 -19.71
CA SER A 54 -62.94 -19.35 -18.77
C SER A 54 -62.76 -18.04 -18.01
N LEU A 55 -63.72 -17.11 -18.15
CA LEU A 55 -63.71 -15.83 -17.46
C LEU A 55 -64.39 -15.94 -16.10
N GLY A 56 -63.72 -15.47 -15.04
CA GLY A 56 -64.22 -15.38 -13.66
C GLY A 56 -64.67 -13.97 -13.26
N GLY A 57 -64.96 -13.10 -14.23
CA GLY A 57 -65.34 -11.71 -13.99
C GLY A 57 -64.14 -10.86 -13.51
N GLU A 58 -64.34 -10.05 -12.47
CA GLU A 58 -63.30 -9.16 -11.92
C GLU A 58 -62.16 -9.91 -11.21
N SER A 59 -62.35 -11.22 -10.94
CA SER A 59 -61.34 -12.06 -10.27
C SER A 59 -60.28 -12.64 -11.23
N GLY A 60 -60.38 -12.35 -12.52
CA GLY A 60 -59.53 -12.94 -13.55
C GLY A 60 -60.20 -14.14 -14.21
N GLY A 61 -59.47 -15.22 -14.47
CA GLY A 61 -59.99 -16.41 -15.13
C GLY A 61 -58.97 -17.53 -15.21
N SER A 62 -59.20 -18.46 -16.13
CA SER A 62 -58.22 -19.51 -16.43
C SER A 62 -58.20 -19.87 -17.91
N VAL A 63 -57.04 -20.29 -18.37
CA VAL A 63 -56.80 -20.93 -19.66
C VAL A 63 -56.72 -22.42 -19.43
N THR A 64 -57.43 -23.22 -20.23
CA THR A 64 -57.37 -24.70 -20.18
C THR A 64 -57.03 -25.26 -21.55
N PHE A 65 -55.94 -26.03 -21.64
CA PHE A 65 -55.51 -26.71 -22.85
C PHE A 65 -56.18 -28.07 -23.02
N GLY A 66 -56.47 -28.45 -24.26
CA GLY A 66 -56.95 -29.80 -24.58
C GLY A 66 -55.88 -30.91 -24.40
N ALA A 67 -54.60 -30.56 -24.53
CA ALA A 67 -53.45 -31.40 -24.22
C ALA A 67 -52.41 -30.58 -23.44
N PRO A 68 -51.71 -31.15 -22.46
CA PRO A 68 -50.78 -30.37 -21.63
C PRO A 68 -49.63 -29.81 -22.48
N PRO A 69 -49.26 -28.52 -22.31
CA PRO A 69 -48.10 -27.94 -22.98
C PRO A 69 -46.83 -28.74 -22.67
N ALA A 70 -45.98 -28.93 -23.69
CA ALA A 70 -44.73 -29.70 -23.58
C ALA A 70 -43.87 -29.18 -22.42
N SER A 71 -43.15 -30.07 -21.73
CA SER A 71 -42.32 -29.67 -20.58
C SER A 71 -41.14 -28.80 -20.99
N GLY A 72 -40.77 -27.85 -20.12
CA GLY A 72 -39.55 -27.04 -20.28
C GLY A 72 -39.78 -25.67 -20.93
N PHE A 73 -41.04 -25.27 -21.12
CA PHE A 73 -41.41 -23.93 -21.58
C PHE A 73 -41.87 -23.07 -20.39
N GLU A 74 -41.69 -21.76 -20.51
CA GLU A 74 -42.42 -20.77 -19.71
C GLU A 74 -43.72 -20.41 -20.42
N LEU A 75 -44.85 -20.48 -19.72
CA LEU A 75 -46.16 -20.10 -20.23
C LEU A 75 -46.62 -18.79 -19.59
N PHE A 76 -47.00 -17.84 -20.43
CA PHE A 76 -47.58 -16.55 -20.03
C PHE A 76 -49.00 -16.44 -20.57
N VAL A 77 -49.95 -16.09 -19.72
CA VAL A 77 -51.31 -15.70 -20.14
C VAL A 77 -51.34 -14.18 -20.24
N LEU A 78 -51.75 -13.62 -21.38
CA LEU A 78 -51.62 -12.21 -21.72
C LEU A 78 -52.98 -11.56 -21.93
N LEU A 79 -53.14 -10.31 -21.47
CA LEU A 79 -54.24 -9.44 -21.91
C LEU A 79 -53.98 -9.02 -23.37
N ASN A 80 -54.93 -9.31 -24.26
CA ASN A 80 -54.84 -9.02 -25.70
C ASN A 80 -56.12 -8.31 -26.20
N PRO A 81 -56.33 -7.04 -25.81
CA PRO A 81 -57.58 -6.34 -26.08
C PRO A 81 -57.68 -5.98 -27.56
N ALA A 82 -58.91 -5.97 -28.12
CA ALA A 82 -59.12 -5.48 -29.46
C ALA A 82 -58.85 -3.97 -29.51
N PHE A 83 -58.05 -3.48 -30.45
CA PHE A 83 -57.72 -2.05 -30.60
C PHE A 83 -58.79 -1.23 -31.34
N THR A 84 -59.95 -1.82 -31.64
CA THR A 84 -61.07 -1.18 -32.35
C THR A 84 -62.20 -0.76 -31.39
N GLN A 85 -62.71 0.47 -31.50
CA GLN A 85 -63.89 0.93 -30.74
C GLN A 85 -65.12 0.95 -31.65
N ASN A 86 -65.97 -0.07 -31.54
CA ASN A 86 -67.16 -0.20 -32.39
C ASN A 86 -68.43 0.42 -31.77
N ILE A 87 -68.36 0.90 -30.52
CA ILE A 87 -69.47 1.59 -29.85
C ILE A 87 -69.66 2.98 -30.47
N GLN A 88 -70.86 3.25 -30.98
CA GLN A 88 -71.26 4.53 -31.53
C GLN A 88 -72.42 5.11 -30.71
N PHE A 89 -72.30 6.38 -30.29
CA PHE A 89 -73.36 7.09 -29.59
C PHE A 89 -74.25 7.86 -30.58
N ASP A 90 -75.56 7.66 -30.48
CA ASP A 90 -76.54 8.40 -31.27
C ASP A 90 -76.83 9.77 -30.64
N ASN A 91 -76.89 10.81 -31.47
CA ASN A 91 -77.19 12.16 -31.01
C ASN A 91 -78.68 12.32 -30.67
N GLY A 92 -79.00 12.81 -29.47
CA GLY A 92 -80.38 13.05 -29.00
C GLY A 92 -81.08 11.84 -28.38
N SER A 93 -80.41 10.69 -28.28
CA SER A 93 -80.88 9.49 -27.57
C SER A 93 -80.73 9.64 -26.06
N ALA A 94 -81.46 8.81 -25.29
CA ALA A 94 -81.28 8.75 -23.84
C ALA A 94 -79.86 8.27 -23.49
N TRP A 95 -79.25 8.89 -22.47
CA TRP A 95 -77.94 8.48 -21.98
C TRP A 95 -78.04 7.12 -21.26
N LEU A 96 -77.26 6.15 -21.71
CA LEU A 96 -77.13 4.83 -21.09
C LEU A 96 -75.72 4.69 -20.50
N ALA A 97 -75.63 4.42 -19.20
CA ALA A 97 -74.35 4.28 -18.50
C ALA A 97 -73.50 3.10 -19.02
N GLU A 98 -74.16 2.01 -19.41
CA GLU A 98 -73.51 0.74 -19.77
C GLU A 98 -72.60 0.87 -21.01
N PRO A 99 -73.05 1.36 -22.19
CA PRO A 99 -72.17 1.55 -23.34
C PRO A 99 -71.04 2.55 -23.11
N VAL A 100 -71.26 3.55 -22.25
CA VAL A 100 -70.24 4.54 -21.88
C VAL A 100 -69.16 3.90 -21.02
N ASN A 101 -69.55 3.13 -20.01
CA ASN A 101 -68.61 2.41 -19.14
C ASN A 101 -67.83 1.36 -19.94
N GLU A 102 -68.50 0.60 -20.82
CA GLU A 102 -67.79 -0.39 -21.66
C GLU A 102 -66.77 0.29 -22.59
N ALA A 103 -67.12 1.43 -23.19
CA ALA A 103 -66.19 2.17 -24.02
C ALA A 103 -64.94 2.64 -23.25
N ALA A 104 -65.13 3.13 -22.01
CA ALA A 104 -64.05 3.58 -21.14
C ALA A 104 -63.19 2.41 -20.62
N ASP A 105 -63.81 1.32 -20.17
CA ASP A 105 -63.14 0.11 -19.70
C ASP A 105 -62.25 -0.48 -20.81
N ARG A 106 -62.77 -0.55 -22.05
CA ARG A 106 -61.99 -1.01 -23.21
C ARG A 106 -60.78 -0.11 -23.51
N SER A 107 -60.88 1.19 -23.28
CA SER A 107 -59.73 2.11 -23.43
C SER A 107 -58.66 1.82 -22.38
N ALA A 108 -59.05 1.68 -21.12
CA ALA A 108 -58.11 1.41 -20.02
C ALA A 108 -57.35 0.08 -20.24
N LEU A 109 -58.01 -0.96 -20.75
CA LEU A 109 -57.33 -2.22 -21.07
C LEU A 109 -56.30 -2.09 -22.20
N ARG A 110 -56.58 -1.28 -23.22
CA ARG A 110 -55.61 -0.97 -24.29
C ARG A 110 -54.41 -0.21 -23.75
N ASP A 111 -54.65 0.75 -22.85
CA ASP A 111 -53.56 1.50 -22.21
C ASP A 111 -52.67 0.58 -21.38
N LEU A 112 -53.24 -0.39 -20.68
CA LEU A 112 -52.48 -1.40 -19.93
C LEU A 112 -51.67 -2.33 -20.85
N ALA A 113 -52.24 -2.75 -21.98
CA ALA A 113 -51.52 -3.54 -22.99
C ALA A 113 -50.39 -2.72 -23.65
N LEU A 114 -50.66 -1.47 -24.03
CA LEU A 114 -49.64 -0.59 -24.60
C LEU A 114 -48.53 -0.27 -23.60
N LYS A 115 -48.87 -0.02 -22.32
CA LYS A 115 -47.88 0.18 -21.27
C LYS A 115 -46.96 -1.02 -21.13
N ARG A 116 -47.52 -2.24 -21.13
CA ARG A 116 -46.74 -3.50 -21.11
C ARG A 116 -45.71 -3.52 -22.23
N ASP A 117 -46.15 -3.21 -23.44
CA ASP A 117 -45.30 -3.38 -24.63
C ASP A 117 -44.28 -2.23 -24.74
N LEU A 118 -44.66 -0.99 -24.41
CA LEU A 118 -43.76 0.16 -24.37
C LEU A 118 -42.71 0.08 -23.26
N ASP A 119 -43.02 -0.52 -22.10
CA ASP A 119 -42.04 -0.73 -21.01
C ASP A 119 -40.94 -1.72 -21.41
N ARG A 120 -41.15 -2.51 -22.46
CA ARG A 120 -40.19 -3.49 -23.00
C ARG A 120 -39.56 -3.07 -24.33
N GLY A 121 -39.93 -1.90 -24.86
CA GLY A 121 -39.38 -1.36 -26.10
C GLY A 121 -38.08 -0.57 -25.89
N LEU A 122 -37.26 -0.47 -26.93
CA LEU A 122 -36.13 0.47 -26.97
C LEU A 122 -36.68 1.92 -26.93
N ARG A 123 -36.30 2.68 -25.89
CA ARG A 123 -36.67 4.10 -25.74
C ARG A 123 -35.47 4.97 -26.03
N VAL A 124 -35.65 5.95 -26.92
CA VAL A 124 -34.64 6.99 -27.18
C VAL A 124 -35.01 8.27 -26.45
N PRO A 125 -34.02 9.03 -25.93
CA PRO A 125 -34.25 10.31 -25.27
C PRO A 125 -35.04 11.30 -26.13
N PHE A 126 -35.73 12.23 -25.45
CA PHE A 126 -36.49 13.27 -26.13
C PHE A 126 -35.55 14.18 -26.93
N GLY A 127 -35.83 14.34 -28.23
CA GLY A 127 -34.97 15.11 -29.14
C GLY A 127 -33.96 14.27 -29.92
N GLU A 128 -33.84 12.97 -29.64
CA GLU A 128 -33.00 12.05 -30.40
C GLU A 128 -33.78 11.30 -31.48
N THR A 129 -33.08 10.92 -32.56
CA THR A 129 -33.67 10.13 -33.65
C THR A 129 -33.49 8.64 -33.36
N PRO A 130 -34.55 7.82 -33.34
CA PRO A 130 -34.42 6.38 -33.16
C PRO A 130 -33.59 5.75 -34.28
N PRO A 131 -32.86 4.65 -34.01
CA PRO A 131 -32.08 3.97 -35.04
C PRO A 131 -33.00 3.50 -36.18
N PRO A 132 -32.51 3.45 -37.42
CA PRO A 132 -33.30 2.93 -38.55
C PRO A 132 -33.55 1.44 -38.34
N MET A 133 -34.70 1.08 -37.78
CA MET A 133 -35.02 -0.30 -37.38
C MET A 133 -34.97 -1.29 -38.55
N ASP A 134 -35.21 -0.82 -39.78
CA ASP A 134 -35.07 -1.61 -41.01
C ASP A 134 -33.65 -2.17 -41.22
N SER A 135 -32.62 -1.56 -40.63
CA SER A 135 -31.21 -2.01 -40.72
C SER A 135 -30.85 -3.16 -39.77
N LEU A 136 -31.76 -3.49 -38.84
CA LEU A 136 -31.70 -4.67 -37.96
C LEU A 136 -32.38 -5.90 -38.58
N LEU A 137 -33.09 -5.76 -39.71
CA LEU A 137 -33.46 -6.90 -40.51
C LEU A 137 -32.14 -7.56 -41.00
N ASP A 138 -32.01 -8.87 -40.81
CA ASP A 138 -30.76 -9.63 -41.01
C ASP A 138 -29.64 -9.29 -39.98
N ALA A 139 -29.97 -9.33 -38.68
CA ALA A 139 -29.09 -9.00 -37.55
C ALA A 139 -28.00 -10.03 -37.20
N ASP A 140 -27.86 -11.14 -37.94
CA ASP A 140 -26.80 -12.10 -37.68
C ASP A 140 -25.43 -11.41 -37.78
N GLY A 141 -24.74 -11.31 -36.64
CA GLY A 141 -23.43 -10.69 -36.54
C GLY A 141 -23.42 -9.16 -36.45
N LYS A 142 -24.52 -8.49 -36.09
CA LYS A 142 -24.52 -7.03 -35.82
C LYS A 142 -24.66 -6.73 -34.32
N VAL A 143 -24.02 -5.66 -33.86
CA VAL A 143 -24.17 -5.11 -32.49
C VAL A 143 -24.60 -3.64 -32.55
N LEU A 144 -25.31 -3.16 -31.53
CA LEU A 144 -25.61 -1.74 -31.37
C LEU A 144 -24.42 -1.03 -30.71
N ALA A 145 -23.92 0.03 -31.33
CA ALA A 145 -22.83 0.85 -30.80
C ALA A 145 -23.18 2.33 -30.88
N ILE A 146 -22.58 3.13 -30.01
CA ILE A 146 -22.65 4.59 -30.11
C ILE A 146 -21.48 5.05 -30.99
N VAL A 147 -21.79 5.59 -32.16
CA VAL A 147 -20.82 6.18 -33.08
C VAL A 147 -21.21 7.64 -33.28
N ASP A 148 -20.28 8.55 -33.04
CA ASP A 148 -20.51 10.01 -33.14
C ASP A 148 -21.74 10.48 -32.34
N GLY A 149 -21.92 9.93 -31.13
CA GLY A 149 -23.03 10.25 -30.24
C GLY A 149 -24.40 9.73 -30.70
N ARG A 150 -24.43 8.79 -31.67
CA ARG A 150 -25.67 8.19 -32.18
C ARG A 150 -25.65 6.67 -32.03
N LEU A 151 -26.76 6.09 -31.59
CA LEU A 151 -26.94 4.64 -31.55
C LEU A 151 -27.11 4.10 -32.97
N VAL A 152 -26.16 3.28 -33.45
CA VAL A 152 -26.14 2.69 -34.79
C VAL A 152 -25.79 1.21 -34.75
N PRO A 153 -26.32 0.37 -35.66
CA PRO A 153 -25.86 -1.01 -35.80
C PRO A 153 -24.53 -1.09 -36.55
N ILE A 154 -23.59 -1.86 -36.04
CA ILE A 154 -22.29 -2.13 -36.67
C ILE A 154 -22.08 -3.64 -36.87
N LEU A 155 -21.35 -4.01 -37.94
CA LEU A 155 -20.96 -5.40 -38.21
C LEU A 155 -19.88 -5.85 -37.20
N ASN A 156 -20.09 -7.01 -36.60
CA ASN A 156 -19.15 -7.69 -35.70
C ASN A 156 -18.46 -8.83 -36.46
N ASP A 157 -17.68 -8.49 -37.50
CA ASP A 157 -17.01 -9.49 -38.35
C ASP A 157 -15.52 -9.72 -38.00
N ALA A 158 -15.01 -10.87 -38.43
CA ALA A 158 -13.63 -11.32 -38.17
C ALA A 158 -12.56 -10.47 -38.89
N ALA A 159 -12.94 -9.70 -39.91
CA ALA A 159 -11.98 -8.91 -40.69
C ALA A 159 -11.54 -7.63 -39.96
N GLY A 160 -12.47 -6.97 -39.26
CA GLY A 160 -12.14 -5.83 -38.39
C GLY A 160 -11.23 -6.22 -37.22
N SER A 161 -11.45 -7.41 -36.65
CA SER A 161 -10.63 -7.96 -35.57
C SER A 161 -9.24 -8.41 -36.04
N GLU A 162 -9.10 -8.93 -37.27
CA GLU A 162 -7.78 -9.25 -37.86
C GLU A 162 -6.94 -8.01 -38.18
N GLN A 163 -7.55 -6.92 -38.67
CA GLN A 163 -6.83 -5.69 -38.99
C GLN A 163 -6.38 -4.93 -37.73
N VAL A 164 -7.20 -4.94 -36.67
CA VAL A 164 -6.82 -4.47 -35.34
C VAL A 164 -5.74 -5.38 -34.73
N ALA A 165 -5.87 -6.70 -34.83
CA ALA A 165 -4.86 -7.65 -34.35
C ALA A 165 -3.51 -7.49 -35.08
N ALA A 166 -3.51 -7.24 -36.40
CA ALA A 166 -2.31 -6.98 -37.19
C ALA A 166 -1.65 -5.64 -36.81
N SER A 167 -2.44 -4.60 -36.56
CA SER A 167 -1.95 -3.29 -36.11
C SER A 167 -1.37 -3.38 -34.69
N VAL A 168 -2.05 -4.09 -33.79
CA VAL A 168 -1.56 -4.38 -32.42
C VAL A 168 -0.32 -5.26 -32.44
N LYS A 169 -0.23 -6.27 -33.32
CA LYS A 169 0.95 -7.12 -33.47
C LYS A 169 2.15 -6.34 -33.98
N SER A 170 1.94 -5.42 -34.94
CA SER A 170 2.98 -4.55 -35.48
C SER A 170 3.45 -3.52 -34.44
N ALA A 171 2.52 -2.94 -33.69
CA ALA A 171 2.83 -2.03 -32.59
C ALA A 171 3.58 -2.75 -31.44
N LYS A 172 3.15 -3.96 -31.05
CA LYS A 172 3.84 -4.79 -30.06
C LYS A 172 5.25 -5.17 -30.50
N ALA A 173 5.46 -5.49 -31.79
CA ALA A 173 6.78 -5.79 -32.33
C ALA A 173 7.70 -4.56 -32.35
N ALA A 174 7.17 -3.38 -32.70
CA ALA A 174 7.92 -2.12 -32.64
C ALA A 174 8.26 -1.74 -31.20
N MET A 175 7.32 -1.90 -30.27
CA MET A 175 7.48 -1.60 -28.85
C MET A 175 8.44 -2.58 -28.18
N ALA A 176 8.41 -3.87 -28.52
CA ALA A 176 9.39 -4.87 -28.07
C ALA A 176 10.80 -4.57 -28.57
N LYS A 177 10.93 -4.02 -29.79
CA LYS A 177 12.24 -3.60 -30.34
C LYS A 177 12.77 -2.35 -29.64
N THR A 178 11.91 -1.39 -29.32
CA THR A 178 12.27 -0.20 -28.52
C THR A 178 12.63 -0.58 -27.09
N LEU A 179 11.85 -1.48 -26.47
CA LEU A 179 12.12 -2.00 -25.12
C LEU A 179 13.46 -2.76 -25.10
N ALA A 180 13.72 -3.63 -26.08
CA ALA A 180 15.00 -4.32 -26.19
C ALA A 180 16.19 -3.35 -26.38
N ALA A 181 15.99 -2.25 -27.11
CA ALA A 181 17.01 -1.20 -27.26
C ALA A 181 17.22 -0.38 -25.98
N GLN A 182 16.15 -0.09 -25.23
CA GLN A 182 16.22 0.56 -23.92
C GLN A 182 16.88 -0.34 -22.88
N THR A 183 16.49 -1.62 -22.80
CA THR A 183 17.13 -2.61 -21.93
C THR A 183 18.60 -2.79 -22.27
N ALA A 184 18.97 -2.82 -23.56
CA ALA A 184 20.38 -2.90 -23.95
C ALA A 184 21.17 -1.62 -23.58
N THR A 185 20.54 -0.44 -23.63
CA THR A 185 21.16 0.83 -23.23
C THR A 185 21.31 0.91 -21.71
N GLU A 186 20.29 0.47 -20.97
CA GLU A 186 20.29 0.44 -19.51
C GLU A 186 21.26 -0.61 -18.97
N GLN A 187 21.34 -1.76 -19.63
CA GLN A 187 22.33 -2.79 -19.34
C GLN A 187 23.75 -2.27 -19.62
N ALA A 188 23.99 -1.59 -20.74
CA ALA A 188 25.29 -0.98 -21.02
C ALA A 188 25.65 0.14 -20.03
N ARG A 189 24.65 0.91 -19.57
CA ARG A 189 24.81 1.95 -18.54
C ARG A 189 25.14 1.34 -17.18
N SER A 190 24.40 0.30 -16.78
CA SER A 190 24.63 -0.46 -15.56
C SER A 190 25.98 -1.17 -15.57
N GLU A 191 26.40 -1.76 -16.70
CA GLU A 191 27.74 -2.35 -16.87
C GLU A 191 28.84 -1.29 -16.77
N THR A 192 28.59 -0.06 -17.26
CA THR A 192 29.54 1.06 -17.16
C THR A 192 29.60 1.65 -15.74
N GLU A 193 28.46 1.76 -15.06
CA GLU A 193 28.34 2.24 -13.68
C GLU A 193 28.94 1.22 -12.70
N ALA A 194 28.65 -0.07 -12.87
CA ALA A 194 29.26 -1.16 -12.11
C ALA A 194 30.77 -1.23 -12.32
N ALA A 195 31.26 -1.09 -13.56
CA ALA A 195 32.69 -1.03 -13.84
C ALA A 195 33.36 0.21 -13.20
N ARG A 196 32.65 1.35 -13.16
CA ARG A 196 33.14 2.56 -12.48
C ARG A 196 33.21 2.36 -10.97
N ASP A 197 32.19 1.76 -10.38
CA ASP A 197 32.09 1.56 -8.94
C ASP A 197 33.08 0.48 -8.46
N GLU A 198 33.28 -0.60 -9.24
CA GLU A 198 34.37 -1.58 -9.04
C GLU A 198 35.75 -0.91 -9.10
N THR A 199 35.94 0.05 -10.02
CA THR A 199 37.21 0.81 -10.10
C THR A 199 37.39 1.74 -8.90
N VAL A 200 36.31 2.31 -8.34
CA VAL A 200 36.36 3.18 -7.16
C VAL A 200 36.63 2.37 -5.89
N ASP A 201 36.01 1.20 -5.75
CA ASP A 201 36.23 0.30 -4.61
C ASP A 201 37.63 -0.30 -4.62
N LEU A 202 38.15 -0.72 -5.78
CA LEU A 202 39.54 -1.16 -5.92
C LEU A 202 40.54 -0.04 -5.59
N VAL A 203 40.22 1.21 -5.90
CA VAL A 203 41.07 2.37 -5.55
C VAL A 203 40.99 2.69 -4.06
N ALA A 204 39.82 2.57 -3.43
CA ALA A 204 39.65 2.76 -1.99
C ALA A 204 40.31 1.63 -1.18
N GLU A 205 40.18 0.39 -1.62
CA GLU A 205 40.82 -0.78 -1.01
C GLU A 205 42.33 -0.75 -1.20
N ALA A 206 42.83 -0.38 -2.39
CA ALA A 206 44.26 -0.14 -2.60
C ALA A 206 44.80 1.01 -1.75
N ALA A 207 44.02 2.07 -1.52
CA ALA A 207 44.38 3.17 -0.63
C ALA A 207 44.38 2.73 0.84
N ALA A 208 43.42 1.91 1.28
CA ALA A 208 43.35 1.35 2.63
C ALA A 208 44.48 0.34 2.91
N ILE A 209 44.81 -0.53 1.95
CA ILE A 209 45.96 -1.44 2.03
C ILE A 209 47.26 -0.63 2.05
N THR A 210 47.40 0.39 1.20
CA THR A 210 48.58 1.28 1.19
C THR A 210 48.71 2.03 2.52
N GLN A 211 47.60 2.49 3.09
CA GLN A 211 47.57 3.16 4.39
C GLN A 211 47.85 2.17 5.53
N ALA A 212 47.30 0.96 5.53
CA ALA A 212 47.58 -0.07 6.53
C ALA A 212 49.02 -0.59 6.46
N VAL A 213 49.59 -0.72 5.26
CA VAL A 213 51.02 -1.02 5.06
C VAL A 213 51.87 0.18 5.48
N SER A 214 51.46 1.40 5.17
CA SER A 214 52.12 2.63 5.65
C SER A 214 52.02 2.80 7.15
N ASP A 215 50.93 2.38 7.81
CA ASP A 215 50.71 2.44 9.25
C ASP A 215 51.46 1.32 9.96
N ALA A 216 51.53 0.13 9.37
CA ALA A 216 52.37 -0.98 9.83
C ALA A 216 53.88 -0.67 9.68
N LEU A 217 54.27 0.05 8.62
CA LEU A 217 55.65 0.54 8.43
C LEU A 217 55.95 1.80 9.26
N ALA A 218 54.95 2.65 9.54
CA ALA A 218 55.06 3.84 10.39
C ALA A 218 55.04 3.50 11.89
N MET A 219 54.52 2.33 12.27
CA MET A 219 54.79 1.70 13.55
C MET A 219 56.24 1.17 13.55
N GLY A 220 57.21 2.07 13.68
CA GLY A 220 58.63 1.78 13.94
C GLY A 220 58.89 1.06 15.27
N THR A 221 58.07 0.07 15.62
CA THR A 221 58.14 -0.77 16.82
C THR A 221 58.10 -2.26 16.47
N ILE A 222 57.45 -2.68 15.37
CA ILE A 222 57.39 -4.11 15.00
C ILE A 222 58.58 -4.50 14.11
N SER A 223 58.91 -3.69 13.09
CA SER A 223 60.13 -3.88 12.26
C SER A 223 61.40 -3.86 13.13
N ASP A 224 61.44 -3.01 14.15
CA ASP A 224 62.54 -2.96 15.13
C ASP A 224 62.56 -4.16 16.09
N LEU A 225 61.39 -4.77 16.38
CA LEU A 225 61.24 -5.90 17.29
C LEU A 225 61.54 -7.25 16.62
N VAL A 226 61.15 -7.45 15.36
CA VAL A 226 61.36 -8.71 14.62
C VAL A 226 62.55 -8.66 13.67
N GLY A 227 63.00 -7.48 13.23
CA GLY A 227 64.04 -7.34 12.20
C GLY A 227 63.67 -8.07 10.91
N ASP A 228 64.61 -8.83 10.34
CA ASP A 228 64.41 -9.62 9.11
C ASP A 228 63.71 -10.98 9.35
N ARG A 229 63.26 -11.28 10.58
CA ARG A 229 62.70 -12.59 10.97
C ARG A 229 61.22 -12.71 10.62
N ILE A 230 60.94 -12.76 9.33
CA ILE A 230 59.60 -12.93 8.75
C ILE A 230 59.54 -14.27 8.00
N TYR A 231 58.57 -15.12 8.34
CA TYR A 231 58.41 -16.47 7.81
C TYR A 231 57.08 -16.62 7.08
N THR A 232 57.06 -17.44 6.03
CA THR A 232 55.84 -17.68 5.22
C THR A 232 54.95 -18.82 5.74
N SER A 233 55.38 -19.52 6.80
CA SER A 233 54.57 -20.54 7.48
C SER A 233 55.08 -20.77 8.90
N ARG A 234 54.20 -21.29 9.77
CA ARG A 234 54.54 -21.70 11.14
C ARG A 234 55.55 -22.83 11.16
N ALA A 235 55.49 -23.71 10.16
CA ALA A 235 56.49 -24.76 9.98
C ALA A 235 57.89 -24.21 9.68
N ALA A 236 57.99 -23.18 8.84
CA ALA A 236 59.27 -22.52 8.54
C ALA A 236 59.84 -21.78 9.76
N LEU A 237 59.01 -21.10 10.53
CA LEU A 237 59.41 -20.49 11.80
C LEU A 237 59.92 -21.55 12.80
N ASN A 238 59.17 -22.63 13.00
CA ASN A 238 59.56 -23.69 13.94
C ASN A 238 60.83 -24.44 13.54
N ALA A 239 61.19 -24.43 12.25
CA ALA A 239 62.44 -25.00 11.76
C ALA A 239 63.65 -24.09 12.04
N ASP A 240 63.43 -22.79 12.27
CA ASP A 240 64.48 -21.83 12.57
C ASP A 240 64.55 -21.55 14.07
N LEU A 241 65.45 -22.26 14.75
CA LEU A 241 65.76 -22.06 16.17
C LEU A 241 67.07 -21.28 16.37
N ALA A 242 67.63 -20.71 15.31
CA ALA A 242 68.86 -19.92 15.40
C ALA A 242 68.72 -18.60 16.19
N PRO A 243 67.54 -17.97 16.31
CA PRO A 243 67.35 -16.78 17.15
C PRO A 243 67.65 -17.00 18.63
N ASP A 244 68.10 -15.94 19.29
CA ASP A 244 68.37 -15.94 20.74
C ASP A 244 67.07 -15.95 21.55
N ASP A 245 67.18 -16.35 22.82
CA ASP A 245 66.04 -16.36 23.74
C ASP A 245 65.40 -14.96 23.83
N GLU A 246 64.08 -14.92 23.92
CA GLU A 246 63.25 -13.71 23.91
C GLU A 246 63.19 -12.88 22.61
N GLU A 247 63.83 -13.30 21.51
CA GLU A 247 63.64 -12.65 20.21
C GLU A 247 62.25 -12.90 19.62
N TYR A 248 61.76 -11.97 18.80
CA TYR A 248 60.44 -12.06 18.17
C TYR A 248 60.54 -12.32 16.67
N ALA A 249 59.56 -13.03 16.14
CA ALA A 249 59.43 -13.34 14.72
C ALA A 249 57.96 -13.27 14.27
N LEU A 250 57.76 -13.00 12.98
CA LEU A 250 56.44 -12.84 12.37
C LEU A 250 56.17 -13.96 11.36
N VAL A 251 54.98 -14.56 11.40
CA VAL A 251 54.51 -15.48 10.33
C VAL A 251 53.44 -14.79 9.50
N VAL A 252 53.66 -14.70 8.19
CA VAL A 252 52.72 -14.14 7.21
C VAL A 252 52.56 -15.09 6.02
N GLY A 253 51.36 -15.62 5.80
CA GLY A 253 51.04 -16.45 4.63
C GLY A 253 50.98 -17.97 4.87
N ASP A 254 50.89 -18.42 6.13
CA ASP A 254 50.56 -19.80 6.45
C ASP A 254 49.14 -20.14 5.94
N PRO A 255 48.93 -21.32 5.31
CA PRO A 255 47.60 -21.75 4.85
C PRO A 255 46.56 -21.88 5.96
N THR A 256 46.98 -22.02 7.23
CA THR A 256 46.10 -22.02 8.40
C THR A 256 46.04 -20.60 8.96
N PRO A 257 44.92 -19.86 8.86
CA PRO A 257 44.87 -18.44 9.23
C PRO A 257 45.29 -18.15 10.68
N ALA A 258 44.95 -19.05 11.61
CA ALA A 258 45.32 -18.94 13.02
C ALA A 258 46.83 -19.01 13.30
N ASN A 259 47.64 -19.41 12.31
CA ASN A 259 49.10 -19.47 12.42
C ASN A 259 49.78 -18.16 11.98
N ASN A 260 49.06 -17.20 11.39
CA ASN A 260 49.62 -15.92 10.96
C ASN A 260 49.59 -14.92 12.11
N ASP A 261 50.67 -14.88 12.90
CA ASP A 261 50.80 -13.95 14.02
C ASP A 261 52.27 -13.66 14.41
N LEU A 262 52.46 -12.87 15.46
CA LEU A 262 53.71 -12.68 16.16
C LEU A 262 54.00 -13.84 17.11
N TYR A 263 55.27 -14.24 17.17
CA TYR A 263 55.78 -15.31 18.03
C TYR A 263 57.06 -14.87 18.76
N LYS A 264 57.27 -15.38 19.97
CA LYS A 264 58.46 -15.13 20.80
C LYS A 264 59.27 -16.40 20.95
N LYS A 265 60.60 -16.29 20.86
CA LYS A 265 61.52 -17.41 21.08
C LYS A 265 61.57 -17.74 22.57
N ASP A 266 61.43 -19.02 22.89
CA ASP A 266 61.62 -19.58 24.24
C ASP A 266 62.78 -20.59 24.20
N GLY A 267 63.83 -20.30 24.95
CA GLY A 267 65.04 -21.10 25.10
C GLY A 267 66.20 -20.72 24.17
N ALA A 268 67.40 -21.20 24.52
CA ALA A 268 68.68 -20.80 23.95
C ALA A 268 68.86 -21.12 22.45
N THR A 269 69.64 -20.30 21.76
CA THR A 269 70.08 -20.40 20.36
C THR A 269 70.34 -21.85 19.92
N THR A 270 69.83 -22.26 18.76
CA THR A 270 69.89 -23.61 18.17
C THR A 270 69.14 -24.71 18.93
N THR A 271 68.48 -24.37 20.04
CA THR A 271 67.64 -25.25 20.87
C THR A 271 66.34 -24.51 21.28
N GLY A 272 65.40 -25.18 21.96
CA GLY A 272 64.13 -24.55 22.41
C GLY A 272 62.99 -24.53 21.38
N SER A 273 62.01 -23.63 21.55
CA SER A 273 60.77 -23.53 20.76
C SER A 273 60.31 -22.07 20.56
N TRP A 274 59.19 -21.90 19.85
CA TRP A 274 58.54 -20.60 19.63
C TRP A 274 57.15 -20.56 20.28
N ASP A 275 56.95 -19.62 21.19
CA ASP A 275 55.69 -19.39 21.90
C ASP A 275 54.79 -18.40 21.15
N GLY A 276 53.48 -18.71 21.09
CA GLY A 276 52.45 -17.95 20.38
C GLY A 276 51.43 -18.87 19.67
N PRO A 277 50.46 -18.32 18.91
CA PRO A 277 50.35 -16.91 18.50
C PRO A 277 50.11 -15.94 19.66
N LEU A 278 50.70 -14.74 19.61
CA LEU A 278 50.64 -13.73 20.68
C LEU A 278 49.47 -12.72 20.56
N GLY A 279 48.62 -12.88 19.55
CA GLY A 279 47.31 -12.22 19.48
C GLY A 279 47.32 -10.82 18.84
N ILE A 280 48.34 -10.45 18.07
CA ILE A 280 48.40 -9.12 17.44
C ILE A 280 47.50 -9.07 16.19
N PHE A 281 47.26 -10.20 15.52
CA PHE A 281 46.36 -10.31 14.36
C PHE A 281 45.09 -11.16 14.62
N ALA A 282 45.01 -11.85 15.75
CA ALA A 282 43.90 -12.76 16.06
C ALA A 282 42.52 -12.07 16.08
N GLY A 283 42.43 -10.81 16.53
CA GLY A 283 41.19 -10.03 16.54
C GLY A 283 40.65 -9.69 15.15
N ALA A 284 41.54 -9.33 14.22
CA ALA A 284 41.19 -8.96 12.85
C ALA A 284 40.66 -10.16 12.03
N SER A 285 41.07 -11.39 12.36
CA SER A 285 40.61 -12.60 11.67
C SER A 285 39.17 -13.00 12.02
N ALA A 286 38.72 -12.72 13.25
CA ALA A 286 37.34 -12.95 13.67
C ALA A 286 36.39 -11.91 13.07
N GLU A 287 36.83 -10.66 12.96
CA GLU A 287 36.09 -9.59 12.28
C GLU A 287 35.96 -9.85 10.77
N ALA A 288 37.02 -10.32 10.11
CA ALA A 288 36.96 -10.72 8.70
C ALA A 288 36.01 -11.91 8.45
N GLN A 289 35.96 -12.88 9.37
CA GLN A 289 35.02 -14.00 9.29
C GLN A 289 33.57 -13.55 9.55
N ALA A 290 33.34 -12.65 10.51
CA ALA A 290 32.01 -12.08 10.78
C ALA A 290 31.49 -11.23 9.62
N ILE A 291 32.37 -10.52 8.92
CA ILE A 291 32.06 -9.83 7.66
C ILE A 291 31.69 -10.85 6.58
N ALA A 292 32.50 -11.89 6.36
CA ALA A 292 32.18 -12.94 5.38
C ALA A 292 30.85 -13.66 5.67
N ASP A 293 30.56 -13.94 6.94
CA ASP A 293 29.30 -14.57 7.38
C ASP A 293 28.11 -13.62 7.16
N SER A 294 28.28 -12.31 7.38
CA SER A 294 27.27 -11.28 7.12
C SER A 294 26.99 -11.10 5.62
N LEU A 295 28.01 -11.30 4.77
CA LEU A 295 27.90 -11.24 3.30
C LEU A 295 27.25 -12.50 2.69
N SER A 296 27.24 -13.63 3.40
CA SER A 296 26.71 -14.90 2.92
C SER A 296 25.19 -14.90 2.69
N GLY A 297 24.46 -13.97 3.32
CA GLY A 297 23.02 -13.74 3.11
C GLY A 297 22.68 -12.66 2.06
N LEU A 298 23.67 -11.92 1.56
CA LEU A 298 23.51 -10.75 0.68
C LEU A 298 23.84 -11.02 -0.79
N THR A 299 24.39 -12.20 -1.09
CA THR A 299 24.85 -12.56 -2.44
C THR A 299 24.35 -13.95 -2.85
N THR A 300 24.02 -14.09 -4.13
CA THR A 300 23.62 -15.36 -4.76
C THR A 300 24.55 -15.65 -5.94
N LEU A 301 25.14 -16.84 -6.00
CA LEU A 301 25.93 -17.25 -7.16
C LEU A 301 24.99 -17.48 -8.36
N VAL A 302 25.11 -16.63 -9.38
CA VAL A 302 24.39 -16.77 -10.65
C VAL A 302 25.32 -17.44 -11.64
N ALA A 303 24.91 -18.60 -12.14
CA ALA A 303 25.63 -19.35 -13.17
C ALA A 303 24.75 -19.54 -14.39
N SER A 304 25.33 -19.55 -15.59
CA SER A 304 24.58 -19.83 -16.80
C SER A 304 24.06 -21.27 -16.79
N THR A 305 22.80 -21.45 -17.21
CA THR A 305 22.19 -22.76 -17.37
C THR A 305 22.83 -23.56 -18.50
N ASN A 306 23.39 -22.88 -19.50
CA ASN A 306 24.22 -23.47 -20.54
C ASN A 306 25.67 -23.58 -20.05
N LEU A 307 26.23 -24.79 -20.01
CA LEU A 307 27.61 -25.04 -19.58
C LEU A 307 28.63 -24.96 -20.74
N LEU A 308 28.19 -24.69 -21.97
CA LEU A 308 29.07 -24.52 -23.12
C LEU A 308 29.62 -23.10 -23.19
N ASP A 309 30.85 -22.90 -22.73
CA ASP A 309 31.62 -21.70 -23.05
C ASP A 309 32.13 -21.77 -24.50
N PRO A 310 31.62 -20.93 -25.42
CA PRO A 310 32.05 -20.96 -26.82
C PRO A 310 33.51 -20.52 -27.01
N THR A 311 34.09 -19.78 -26.05
CA THR A 311 35.48 -19.29 -26.14
C THR A 311 36.50 -20.39 -25.87
N THR A 312 36.08 -21.46 -25.19
CA THR A 312 36.93 -22.61 -24.83
C THR A 312 36.76 -23.80 -25.77
N ILE A 313 36.03 -23.64 -26.88
CA ILE A 313 35.90 -24.68 -27.90
C ILE A 313 37.27 -25.02 -28.47
N ARG A 314 37.57 -26.32 -28.47
CA ARG A 314 38.85 -26.86 -28.89
C ARG A 314 38.76 -27.33 -30.34
N TYR A 315 39.20 -26.46 -31.25
CA TYR A 315 39.33 -26.77 -32.67
C TYR A 315 40.46 -27.76 -32.94
N GLY A 316 40.29 -28.60 -33.96
CA GLY A 316 41.25 -29.66 -34.29
C GLY A 316 41.08 -30.94 -33.45
N LYS A 317 40.08 -31.00 -32.56
CA LYS A 317 39.85 -32.09 -31.61
C LYS A 317 38.41 -32.57 -31.64
N TYR A 318 38.17 -33.84 -31.39
CA TYR A 318 36.81 -34.39 -31.27
C TYR A 318 36.76 -35.60 -30.35
N VAL A 319 35.57 -35.91 -29.84
CA VAL A 319 35.31 -37.17 -29.13
C VAL A 319 35.05 -38.27 -30.15
N ASN A 320 35.93 -39.26 -30.19
CA ASN A 320 35.83 -40.41 -31.06
C ASN A 320 34.67 -41.31 -30.63
N THR A 321 33.69 -41.52 -31.51
CA THR A 321 32.46 -42.27 -31.22
C THR A 321 32.69 -43.76 -30.94
N SER A 322 33.80 -44.34 -31.36
CA SER A 322 34.11 -45.76 -31.12
C SER A 322 34.81 -46.01 -29.78
N SER A 323 35.48 -45.00 -29.22
CA SER A 323 36.31 -45.15 -28.01
C SER A 323 35.98 -44.18 -26.87
N GLY A 324 35.22 -43.12 -27.11
CA GLY A 324 35.01 -42.01 -26.15
C GLY A 324 36.23 -41.11 -25.97
N ASN A 325 37.39 -41.50 -26.48
CA ASN A 325 38.64 -40.77 -26.33
C ASN A 325 38.67 -39.52 -27.22
N ILE A 326 39.47 -38.54 -26.82
CA ILE A 326 39.73 -37.36 -27.64
C ILE A 326 40.71 -37.74 -28.76
N ALA A 327 40.32 -37.46 -29.99
CA ALA A 327 41.14 -37.63 -31.20
C ALA A 327 41.37 -36.28 -31.89
N SER A 328 42.30 -36.24 -32.84
CA SER A 328 42.69 -34.99 -33.53
C SER A 328 42.36 -35.05 -35.02
N ASP A 329 41.68 -34.03 -35.53
CA ASP A 329 41.39 -33.81 -36.94
C ASP A 329 41.12 -32.31 -37.17
N ALA A 330 41.82 -31.69 -38.12
CA ALA A 330 41.75 -30.25 -38.40
C ALA A 330 40.35 -29.73 -38.73
N ASN A 331 39.44 -30.59 -39.21
CA ASN A 331 38.09 -30.21 -39.58
C ASN A 331 37.06 -30.37 -38.44
N TRP A 332 37.48 -30.77 -37.25
CA TRP A 332 36.58 -31.07 -36.13
C TRP A 332 36.78 -30.15 -34.92
N ALA A 333 35.80 -30.10 -34.02
CA ALA A 333 35.91 -29.40 -32.75
C ALA A 333 35.10 -30.09 -31.64
N CYS A 334 35.54 -29.95 -30.38
CA CYS A 334 34.82 -30.37 -29.18
C CYS A 334 34.88 -29.32 -28.09
N THR A 335 34.08 -29.47 -27.04
CA THR A 335 34.10 -28.58 -25.88
C THR A 335 35.41 -28.69 -25.10
N ALA A 336 35.66 -27.73 -24.20
CA ALA A 336 36.55 -27.94 -23.07
C ALA A 336 36.05 -29.08 -22.16
N PHE A 337 36.87 -29.44 -21.16
CA PHE A 337 36.47 -30.35 -20.10
C PHE A 337 35.51 -29.63 -19.16
N ILE A 338 34.23 -30.01 -19.21
CA ILE A 338 33.17 -29.43 -18.37
C ILE A 338 33.09 -30.25 -17.08
N PRO A 339 33.25 -29.66 -15.88
CA PRO A 339 33.21 -30.40 -14.62
C PRO A 339 31.88 -31.15 -14.41
N CYS A 340 31.99 -32.39 -13.92
CA CYS A 340 30.86 -33.20 -13.50
C CYS A 340 31.22 -34.12 -12.33
N GLU A 341 30.21 -34.67 -11.68
CA GLU A 341 30.33 -35.73 -10.68
C GLU A 341 29.66 -37.01 -11.19
N GLU A 342 30.01 -38.15 -10.58
CA GLU A 342 29.33 -39.43 -10.87
C GLU A 342 27.81 -39.31 -10.65
N GLY A 343 27.03 -39.77 -11.63
CA GLY A 343 25.57 -39.71 -11.57
C GLY A 343 24.97 -38.40 -12.11
N ASP A 344 25.77 -37.37 -12.39
CA ASP A 344 25.27 -36.14 -13.01
C ASP A 344 24.58 -36.43 -14.34
N VAL A 345 23.38 -35.90 -14.51
CA VAL A 345 22.64 -35.97 -15.77
C VAL A 345 22.90 -34.71 -16.58
N PHE A 346 23.19 -34.85 -17.87
CA PHE A 346 23.35 -33.75 -18.80
C PHE A 346 22.48 -33.95 -20.03
N THR A 347 21.86 -32.86 -20.51
CA THR A 347 21.15 -32.86 -21.77
C THR A 347 21.79 -31.87 -22.75
N VAL A 348 22.15 -32.37 -23.93
CA VAL A 348 22.90 -31.64 -24.96
C VAL A 348 22.09 -31.55 -26.25
N GLY A 349 21.98 -30.35 -26.82
CA GLY A 349 21.22 -30.09 -28.05
C GLY A 349 21.48 -28.71 -28.65
N GLY A 350 20.91 -28.44 -29.82
CA GLY A 350 21.02 -27.16 -30.52
C GLY A 350 20.00 -27.08 -31.66
N ASP A 351 20.04 -26.01 -32.43
CA ASP A 351 19.13 -25.79 -33.56
C ASP A 351 19.63 -26.57 -34.78
N GLY A 352 19.18 -27.81 -34.87
CA GLY A 352 19.53 -28.77 -35.93
C GLY A 352 20.42 -29.91 -35.45
N ASN A 353 20.95 -30.67 -36.41
CA ASN A 353 21.72 -31.86 -36.12
C ASN A 353 23.16 -31.50 -35.69
N ARG A 354 23.56 -31.93 -34.49
CA ARG A 354 24.92 -31.91 -33.96
C ARG A 354 25.63 -33.25 -34.16
N GLU A 355 26.93 -33.28 -33.89
CA GLU A 355 27.69 -34.53 -33.83
C GLU A 355 27.38 -35.34 -32.56
N SER A 356 27.52 -36.67 -32.67
CA SER A 356 27.04 -37.61 -31.65
C SER A 356 28.02 -37.90 -30.51
N GLY A 357 29.31 -37.58 -30.67
CA GLY A 357 30.36 -37.97 -29.72
C GLY A 357 30.25 -37.23 -28.39
N ILE A 358 30.04 -37.98 -27.30
CA ILE A 358 30.11 -37.50 -25.92
C ILE A 358 30.99 -38.48 -25.14
N GLY A 359 31.96 -37.97 -24.37
CA GLY A 359 32.91 -38.75 -23.58
C GLY A 359 33.06 -38.17 -22.19
N PHE A 360 33.34 -39.04 -21.22
CA PHE A 360 33.57 -38.70 -19.82
C PHE A 360 35.02 -39.02 -19.42
N PHE A 361 35.61 -38.23 -18.53
CA PHE A 361 37.02 -38.31 -18.17
C PHE A 361 37.21 -38.13 -16.65
N SER A 362 38.20 -38.81 -16.07
CA SER A 362 38.58 -38.66 -14.67
C SER A 362 39.52 -37.47 -14.41
N ALA A 363 40.13 -36.93 -15.46
CA ALA A 363 41.00 -35.76 -15.41
C ALA A 363 40.87 -34.96 -16.71
N ALA A 364 41.14 -33.65 -16.65
CA ALA A 364 41.18 -32.78 -17.82
C ALA A 364 42.44 -33.04 -18.67
N SER A 365 42.49 -34.17 -19.37
CA SER A 365 43.63 -34.64 -20.16
C SER A 365 43.23 -35.20 -21.52
N ASP A 366 43.85 -34.70 -22.59
CA ASP A 366 43.61 -35.14 -23.97
C ASP A 366 44.15 -36.54 -24.27
N SER A 367 45.12 -37.01 -23.50
CA SER A 367 45.70 -38.36 -23.62
C SER A 367 45.07 -39.37 -22.67
N GLY A 368 44.18 -38.92 -21.78
CA GLY A 368 43.47 -39.78 -20.84
C GLY A 368 42.45 -40.67 -21.56
N ALA A 369 42.36 -41.93 -21.15
CA ALA A 369 41.28 -42.80 -21.59
C ALA A 369 39.94 -42.30 -21.02
N SER A 370 38.90 -42.32 -21.84
CA SER A 370 37.54 -42.00 -21.39
C SER A 370 37.05 -43.06 -20.41
N VAL A 371 36.41 -42.63 -19.32
CA VAL A 371 35.74 -43.51 -18.34
C VAL A 371 34.32 -43.89 -18.77
N GLY A 372 33.83 -43.31 -19.87
CA GLY A 372 32.60 -43.75 -20.52
C GLY A 372 32.25 -42.89 -21.73
N ALA A 373 31.67 -43.53 -22.73
CA ALA A 373 31.33 -42.91 -24.01
C ALA A 373 29.85 -43.09 -24.31
N SER A 374 29.31 -42.20 -25.13
CA SER A 374 27.90 -42.23 -25.42
C SER A 374 27.67 -41.74 -26.86
N THR A 375 27.00 -42.57 -27.69
CA THR A 375 26.71 -42.30 -29.13
C THR A 375 25.25 -42.56 -29.50
N GLY A 376 24.76 -41.99 -30.61
CA GLY A 376 23.51 -42.44 -31.27
C GLY A 376 22.48 -41.39 -31.66
N SER A 377 22.33 -40.28 -30.93
CA SER A 377 21.42 -39.18 -31.33
C SER A 377 22.21 -38.00 -31.89
N LEU A 378 21.79 -37.52 -33.07
CA LEU A 378 22.33 -36.31 -33.71
C LEU A 378 21.54 -35.05 -33.32
N THR A 379 20.48 -35.15 -32.52
CA THR A 379 19.66 -34.00 -32.10
C THR A 379 19.85 -33.76 -30.60
N VAL A 380 18.78 -33.85 -29.81
CA VAL A 380 18.84 -33.76 -28.35
C VAL A 380 19.26 -35.11 -27.78
N ARG A 381 20.08 -35.07 -26.73
CA ARG A 381 20.51 -36.29 -26.04
C ARG A 381 20.77 -36.03 -24.58
N THR A 382 20.24 -36.92 -23.76
CA THR A 382 20.50 -36.96 -22.32
C THR A 382 21.50 -38.07 -22.03
N VAL A 383 22.49 -37.78 -21.18
CA VAL A 383 23.55 -38.71 -20.76
C VAL A 383 23.74 -38.59 -19.24
N THR A 384 24.19 -39.67 -18.62
CA THR A 384 24.53 -39.71 -17.20
C THR A 384 26.02 -39.97 -17.06
N ALA A 385 26.69 -39.20 -16.20
CA ALA A 385 28.10 -39.35 -15.89
C ALA A 385 28.34 -40.70 -15.20
N PRO A 386 29.21 -41.55 -15.75
CA PRO A 386 29.53 -42.86 -15.18
C PRO A 386 30.44 -42.74 -13.95
N ALA A 387 30.65 -43.86 -13.26
CA ALA A 387 31.55 -43.92 -12.13
C ALA A 387 32.98 -43.45 -12.48
N GLY A 388 33.55 -42.61 -11.60
CA GLY A 388 34.88 -42.02 -11.79
C GLY A 388 34.97 -40.88 -12.82
N ALA A 389 33.84 -40.36 -13.32
CA ALA A 389 33.82 -39.18 -14.17
C ALA A 389 33.93 -37.89 -13.34
N HIS A 390 34.91 -37.05 -13.70
CA HIS A 390 35.07 -35.69 -13.20
C HIS A 390 34.81 -34.62 -14.27
N PHE A 391 34.79 -35.03 -15.55
CA PHE A 391 34.56 -34.14 -16.68
C PHE A 391 33.74 -34.80 -17.78
N VAL A 392 32.93 -34.00 -18.48
CA VAL A 392 32.26 -34.35 -19.73
C VAL A 392 32.79 -33.49 -20.88
N VAL A 393 32.93 -34.11 -22.06
CA VAL A 393 33.31 -33.45 -23.31
C VAL A 393 32.39 -33.92 -24.41
N PHE A 394 31.97 -33.04 -25.32
CA PHE A 394 31.25 -33.46 -26.52
C PHE A 394 31.72 -32.77 -27.80
N THR A 395 31.54 -33.46 -28.92
CA THR A 395 31.88 -32.96 -30.25
C THR A 395 30.86 -31.93 -30.71
N VAL A 396 31.34 -30.75 -31.12
CA VAL A 396 30.51 -29.62 -31.54
C VAL A 396 30.53 -29.39 -33.06
N LYS A 397 31.55 -29.90 -33.78
CA LYS A 397 31.76 -29.71 -35.22
C LYS A 397 32.43 -30.92 -35.88
N SER A 398 32.11 -31.17 -37.16
CA SER A 398 32.86 -32.06 -38.05
C SER A 398 33.15 -31.43 -39.43
N ALA A 399 33.74 -32.21 -40.33
CA ALA A 399 33.88 -31.84 -41.75
C ALA A 399 32.52 -31.76 -42.47
N ALA A 400 31.53 -32.55 -42.05
CA ALA A 400 30.21 -32.61 -42.67
C ALA A 400 29.19 -31.67 -42.02
N ARG A 401 29.45 -31.22 -40.77
CA ARG A 401 28.51 -30.43 -39.98
C ARG A 401 29.20 -29.24 -39.31
N PRO A 402 28.75 -28.00 -39.56
CA PRO A 402 29.18 -26.85 -38.78
C PRO A 402 28.62 -26.94 -37.35
N ILE A 403 29.11 -26.06 -36.47
CA ILE A 403 28.54 -25.90 -35.13
C ILE A 403 27.08 -25.43 -35.30
N PRO A 404 26.08 -26.15 -34.76
CA PRO A 404 24.69 -25.72 -34.84
C PRO A 404 24.47 -24.40 -34.10
N ALA A 405 23.51 -23.60 -34.56
CA ALA A 405 23.08 -22.42 -33.81
C ALA A 405 22.52 -22.84 -32.45
N ASN A 406 22.65 -21.98 -31.44
CA ASN A 406 22.07 -22.18 -30.11
C ASN A 406 22.44 -23.52 -29.43
N LEU A 407 23.63 -24.05 -29.75
CA LEU A 407 24.17 -25.26 -29.14
C LEU A 407 24.38 -25.04 -27.64
N ARG A 408 23.94 -26.00 -26.84
CA ARG A 408 23.97 -25.92 -25.38
C ARG A 408 24.06 -27.29 -24.73
N ILE A 409 24.60 -27.28 -23.53
CA ILE A 409 24.58 -28.40 -22.59
C ILE A 409 24.01 -27.89 -21.28
N ASN A 410 22.96 -28.54 -20.79
CA ASN A 410 22.34 -28.21 -19.51
C ASN A 410 22.52 -29.39 -18.55
N ARG A 411 22.68 -29.08 -17.26
CA ARG A 411 22.56 -30.09 -16.20
C ARG A 411 21.08 -30.46 -16.04
N GLY A 412 20.79 -31.74 -15.89
CA GLY A 412 19.44 -32.30 -15.82
C GLY A 412 19.02 -33.12 -17.06
N ASP A 413 17.83 -33.71 -16.97
CA ASP A 413 17.24 -34.62 -17.96
C ASP A 413 16.49 -33.92 -19.11
N LYS A 414 16.45 -32.58 -19.09
CA LYS A 414 15.77 -31.75 -20.08
C LYS A 414 16.73 -30.78 -20.76
N LEU A 415 16.49 -30.54 -22.04
CA LEU A 415 17.12 -29.44 -22.76
C LEU A 415 16.37 -28.15 -22.42
N LEU A 416 17.05 -27.20 -21.82
CA LEU A 416 16.46 -25.90 -21.47
C LEU A 416 16.40 -24.98 -22.71
N PRO A 417 15.69 -23.84 -22.65
CA PRO A 417 15.82 -22.78 -23.66
C PRO A 417 17.28 -22.35 -23.85
N PHE A 418 17.61 -21.81 -25.02
CA PHE A 418 18.97 -21.35 -25.26
C PHE A 418 19.28 -20.10 -24.44
N GLU A 419 20.31 -20.22 -23.60
CA GLU A 419 20.97 -19.13 -22.90
C GLU A 419 22.43 -19.10 -23.36
N LYS A 420 22.93 -17.89 -23.63
CA LYS A 420 24.35 -17.69 -23.93
C LYS A 420 25.14 -17.93 -22.65
N TYR A 421 26.23 -18.69 -22.73
CA TYR A 421 27.13 -18.85 -21.59
C TYR A 421 27.67 -17.50 -21.11
N PHE A 422 27.72 -17.36 -19.80
CA PHE A 422 28.42 -16.29 -19.10
C PHE A 422 29.15 -16.91 -17.91
N THR A 423 30.31 -16.34 -17.56
CA THR A 423 31.09 -16.79 -16.40
C THR A 423 30.25 -16.61 -15.13
N PRO A 424 30.15 -17.62 -14.25
CA PRO A 424 29.43 -17.47 -13.00
C PRO A 424 29.92 -16.25 -12.21
N TYR A 425 28.97 -15.50 -11.66
CA TYR A 425 29.25 -14.30 -10.87
C TYR A 425 28.34 -14.29 -9.64
N TYR A 426 28.77 -13.63 -8.57
CA TYR A 426 27.90 -13.40 -7.42
C TYR A 426 27.02 -12.18 -7.73
N ALA A 427 25.71 -12.39 -7.82
CA ALA A 427 24.75 -11.31 -7.84
C ALA A 427 24.49 -10.85 -6.40
N VAL A 428 24.55 -9.55 -6.17
CA VAL A 428 24.15 -8.94 -4.91
C VAL A 428 22.64 -8.70 -4.96
N ASP A 429 21.90 -8.96 -3.87
CA ASP A 429 20.49 -8.58 -3.82
C ASP A 429 20.38 -7.06 -3.98
N SER A 430 19.72 -6.61 -5.05
CA SER A 430 19.52 -5.20 -5.34
C SER A 430 18.69 -4.46 -4.28
N HIS A 431 18.00 -5.19 -3.40
CA HIS A 431 17.28 -4.60 -2.26
C HIS A 431 18.18 -4.36 -1.05
N ALA A 432 19.39 -4.95 -1.01
CA ALA A 432 20.27 -4.91 0.15
C ALA A 432 21.48 -3.97 -0.01
N VAL A 433 21.72 -3.44 -1.22
CA VAL A 433 22.78 -2.46 -1.47
C VAL A 433 22.21 -1.22 -2.13
N GLU A 434 22.08 -0.17 -1.32
CA GLU A 434 21.65 1.16 -1.77
C GLU A 434 22.89 2.02 -2.11
N PRO A 435 22.86 2.83 -3.18
CA PRO A 435 23.98 3.68 -3.57
C PRO A 435 24.30 4.71 -2.48
N LEU A 436 25.55 4.75 -2.02
CA LEU A 436 26.04 5.69 -0.99
C LEU A 436 26.10 7.17 -1.41
N THR A 437 25.58 7.54 -2.58
CA THR A 437 25.73 8.88 -3.15
C THR A 437 24.66 9.90 -2.77
N GLY A 438 23.61 9.50 -2.05
CA GLY A 438 22.63 10.41 -1.44
C GLY A 438 22.70 10.29 0.09
N GLY A 439 22.69 11.41 0.82
CA GLY A 439 22.68 11.41 2.28
C GLY A 439 21.72 10.34 2.82
N LYS A 440 22.28 9.33 3.50
CA LYS A 440 21.57 8.10 3.86
C LYS A 440 20.25 8.41 4.56
N SER A 441 19.16 7.79 4.11
CA SER A 441 17.88 7.81 4.81
C SER A 441 18.11 7.36 6.25
N ARG A 442 17.67 8.16 7.22
CA ARG A 442 17.98 7.96 8.63
C ARG A 442 16.83 8.29 9.56
N LEU A 443 16.77 7.56 10.66
CA LEU A 443 16.11 7.94 11.89
C LEU A 443 17.16 8.56 12.83
N VAL A 444 16.83 9.69 13.45
CA VAL A 444 17.58 10.25 14.58
C VAL A 444 16.63 10.40 15.75
N LEU A 445 16.95 9.75 16.86
CA LEU A 445 16.24 9.92 18.13
C LEU A 445 17.00 10.90 19.00
N GLY A 446 16.29 11.92 19.48
CA GLY A 446 16.86 13.03 20.24
C GLY A 446 17.03 12.74 21.74
N GLY A 447 16.42 11.68 22.27
CA GLY A 447 16.30 11.42 23.70
C GLY A 447 14.90 11.71 24.25
N THR A 448 14.79 11.69 25.57
CA THR A 448 13.52 11.93 26.30
C THR A 448 13.24 13.42 26.52
N GLY A 449 12.00 13.75 26.87
CA GLY A 449 11.55 15.10 27.20
C GLY A 449 11.07 15.85 25.96
N ASP A 450 11.53 17.09 25.76
CA ASP A 450 11.16 17.97 24.64
C ASP A 450 12.12 17.85 23.43
N LYS A 451 13.07 16.91 23.49
CA LYS A 451 14.11 16.76 22.48
C LYS A 451 13.53 16.28 21.15
N LEU A 452 13.86 16.99 20.08
CA LEU A 452 13.42 16.67 18.73
C LEU A 452 14.14 15.43 18.18
N SER A 453 13.34 14.51 17.67
CA SER A 453 13.73 13.37 16.84
C SER A 453 13.26 13.62 15.40
N TYR A 454 13.84 12.93 14.41
CA TYR A 454 13.39 13.05 13.03
C TYR A 454 13.67 11.82 12.19
N VAL A 455 12.84 11.62 11.17
CA VAL A 455 13.12 10.75 10.02
C VAL A 455 13.44 11.63 8.82
N GLU A 456 14.47 11.27 8.06
CA GLU A 456 14.93 12.00 6.89
C GLU A 456 15.29 11.06 5.75
N SER A 457 14.93 11.41 4.51
CA SER A 457 15.32 10.69 3.31
C SER A 457 15.37 11.61 2.10
N ASN A 458 16.24 11.30 1.14
CA ASN A 458 16.33 11.97 -0.15
C ASN A 458 16.04 11.05 -1.34
N ARG A 459 15.50 9.85 -1.10
CA ARG A 459 15.27 8.83 -2.14
C ARG A 459 14.30 9.26 -3.23
N SER A 460 13.33 10.11 -2.89
CA SER A 460 12.41 10.72 -3.86
C SER A 460 13.07 11.74 -4.79
N GLY A 461 14.36 12.05 -4.60
CA GLY A 461 15.07 13.17 -5.21
C GLY A 461 14.91 14.50 -4.45
N ASN A 462 13.99 14.57 -3.47
CA ASN A 462 13.86 15.69 -2.55
C ASN A 462 14.26 15.25 -1.14
N LEU A 463 15.03 16.07 -0.42
CA LEU A 463 15.37 15.83 0.98
C LEU A 463 14.15 16.14 1.84
N ILE A 464 13.42 15.11 2.26
CA ILE A 464 12.24 15.19 3.13
C ILE A 464 12.69 14.88 4.55
N ARG A 465 12.25 15.69 5.52
CA ARG A 465 12.46 15.43 6.95
C ARG A 465 11.19 15.67 7.73
N ASN A 466 10.80 14.71 8.56
CA ASN A 466 9.69 14.80 9.50
C ASN A 466 10.23 14.74 10.92
N CYS A 467 10.03 15.81 11.70
CA CYS A 467 10.47 15.94 13.08
C CYS A 467 9.31 15.72 14.06
N PHE A 468 9.60 15.11 15.20
CA PHE A 468 8.64 14.74 16.23
C PHE A 468 9.31 14.62 17.60
N VAL A 469 8.51 14.57 18.66
CA VAL A 469 8.94 14.27 20.03
C VAL A 469 8.32 12.92 20.42
N PRO A 470 9.08 11.82 20.41
CA PRO A 470 8.53 10.47 20.62
C PRO A 470 8.44 10.07 22.10
N PHE A 471 9.33 10.57 22.96
CA PHE A 471 9.45 10.12 24.36
C PHE A 471 9.28 11.28 25.35
N PRO A 472 8.08 11.88 25.44
CA PRO A 472 7.85 12.99 26.36
C PRO A 472 8.02 12.57 27.83
N THR A 473 8.41 13.52 28.67
CA THR A 473 8.37 13.34 30.13
C THR A 473 7.00 13.73 30.63
N LEU A 474 6.34 12.83 31.36
CA LEU A 474 5.01 13.11 31.93
C LEU A 474 5.06 14.33 32.86
N ASP A 475 4.14 15.26 32.65
CA ASP A 475 3.92 16.44 33.47
C ASP A 475 2.41 16.60 33.66
N LEU A 476 1.96 16.79 34.91
CA LEU A 476 0.54 16.96 35.22
C LEU A 476 -0.08 18.17 34.51
N LEU A 477 0.70 19.21 34.24
CA LEU A 477 0.22 20.52 33.79
C LEU A 477 0.49 20.81 32.32
N ASN A 478 1.44 20.10 31.71
CA ASN A 478 1.97 20.44 30.40
C ASN A 478 1.92 19.25 29.44
N PRO A 479 1.34 19.40 28.24
CA PRO A 479 1.55 18.45 27.15
C PRO A 479 2.93 18.66 26.49
N PRO A 480 3.39 17.73 25.64
CA PRO A 480 2.75 16.46 25.30
C PRO A 480 3.05 15.37 26.32
N ASP A 481 2.13 14.44 26.52
CA ASP A 481 2.25 13.22 27.33
C ASP A 481 2.38 11.94 26.50
N ARG A 482 2.32 12.09 25.17
CA ARG A 482 2.46 11.07 24.12
C ARG A 482 3.20 11.63 22.91
N LEU A 483 3.48 10.82 21.88
CA LEU A 483 4.22 11.28 20.71
C LEU A 483 3.56 12.52 20.09
N ASN A 484 4.35 13.55 19.83
CA ASN A 484 3.86 14.79 19.24
C ASN A 484 4.61 15.12 17.94
N LEU A 485 3.88 15.32 16.85
CA LEU A 485 4.44 15.78 15.58
C LEU A 485 4.86 17.24 15.70
N ARG A 486 5.95 17.62 15.02
CA ARG A 486 6.49 18.99 15.06
C ARG A 486 6.67 19.55 13.66
N GLU A 487 7.85 19.36 13.10
CA GLU A 487 8.27 20.05 11.88
C GLU A 487 8.25 19.13 10.68
N GLN A 488 7.95 19.65 9.50
CA GLN A 488 8.13 18.95 8.24
C GLN A 488 8.93 19.84 7.29
N TRP A 489 9.96 19.28 6.68
CA TRP A 489 10.90 19.99 5.82
C TRP A 489 10.98 19.34 4.45
N ILE A 490 11.23 20.16 3.44
CA ILE A 490 11.58 19.72 2.09
C ILE A 490 12.75 20.54 1.57
N ASN A 491 13.81 19.88 1.11
CA ASN A 491 15.02 20.51 0.57
C ASN A 491 15.63 21.59 1.48
N GLY A 492 15.58 21.36 2.80
CA GLY A 492 16.07 22.31 3.81
C GLY A 492 15.14 23.51 4.08
N THR A 493 13.95 23.56 3.46
CA THR A 493 12.94 24.58 3.70
C THR A 493 11.84 24.04 4.61
N LEU A 494 11.49 24.78 5.67
CA LEU A 494 10.44 24.41 6.63
C LEU A 494 9.08 24.50 5.94
N ALA A 495 8.46 23.35 5.69
CA ALA A 495 7.11 23.28 5.14
C ALA A 495 6.06 23.59 6.20
N HIS A 496 6.19 22.98 7.37
CA HIS A 496 5.18 23.01 8.42
C HIS A 496 5.80 22.89 9.81
N ASN A 497 5.19 23.52 10.82
CA ASN A 497 5.56 23.38 12.22
C ASN A 497 4.31 23.60 13.08
N GLY A 498 3.92 22.63 13.89
CA GLY A 498 2.88 22.82 14.91
C GLY A 498 3.27 22.17 16.23
N ALA A 499 2.95 22.82 17.33
CA ALA A 499 3.18 22.30 18.70
C ALA A 499 2.03 21.43 19.19
N ASP A 500 0.87 21.54 18.54
CA ASP A 500 -0.35 20.80 18.83
C ASP A 500 -0.89 20.26 17.52
N ASP A 501 -0.29 19.15 17.10
CA ASP A 501 -0.40 18.61 15.75
C ASP A 501 -0.74 17.10 15.71
N ILE A 502 -1.18 16.51 16.81
CA ILE A 502 -1.87 15.20 16.81
C ILE A 502 -3.33 15.44 17.10
N ALA A 503 -4.24 14.91 16.28
CA ALA A 503 -5.64 15.22 16.46
C ALA A 503 -6.20 14.52 17.73
N PRO A 504 -6.93 15.21 18.61
CA PRO A 504 -7.59 14.59 19.75
C PRO A 504 -8.92 13.96 19.33
N ASP A 505 -9.40 13.01 20.12
CA ASP A 505 -10.74 12.46 20.00
C ASP A 505 -11.74 13.34 20.75
N ARG A 506 -12.99 13.44 20.26
CA ARG A 506 -14.05 14.17 20.95
C ARG A 506 -15.01 13.21 21.60
N ILE A 507 -14.86 13.10 22.91
CA ILE A 507 -15.49 12.08 23.73
C ILE A 507 -15.94 12.72 25.03
N TRP A 508 -17.10 12.31 25.53
CA TRP A 508 -17.76 12.93 26.68
C TRP A 508 -18.01 14.44 26.52
N GLY A 509 -18.15 14.95 25.29
CA GLY A 509 -18.36 16.36 25.01
C GLY A 509 -17.10 17.23 25.02
N ASP A 510 -15.90 16.67 25.13
CA ASP A 510 -14.63 17.38 25.21
C ASP A 510 -13.53 16.74 24.33
N ASP A 511 -12.48 17.51 24.00
CA ASP A 511 -11.30 16.99 23.30
C ASP A 511 -10.37 16.29 24.30
N ILE A 512 -10.09 15.01 24.09
CA ILE A 512 -9.31 14.14 24.99
C ILE A 512 -8.26 13.35 24.18
N GLY A 513 -7.09 13.14 24.77
CA GLY A 513 -5.94 12.52 24.12
C GLY A 513 -5.14 13.53 23.30
N ALA A 514 -4.12 13.05 22.58
CA ALA A 514 -3.12 13.90 21.95
C ALA A 514 -2.52 14.87 22.97
N ASN A 515 -2.62 16.19 22.76
CA ASN A 515 -2.17 17.21 23.70
C ASN A 515 -3.31 17.76 24.58
N HIS A 516 -4.42 17.03 24.71
CA HIS A 516 -5.60 17.44 25.46
C HIS A 516 -5.97 16.47 26.59
N GLY A 517 -6.32 17.07 27.74
CA GLY A 517 -6.74 16.35 28.93
C GLY A 517 -8.02 16.93 29.56
N PHE A 518 -8.33 16.46 30.77
CA PHE A 518 -9.51 16.93 31.50
C PHE A 518 -9.23 18.20 32.30
N LYS A 519 -10.28 18.97 32.58
CA LYS A 519 -10.23 20.30 33.16
C LYS A 519 -10.19 20.31 34.69
N PHE A 520 -9.32 21.16 35.25
CA PHE A 520 -9.25 21.52 36.67
C PHE A 520 -8.76 22.97 36.84
N ASN A 521 -8.65 23.46 38.06
CA ASN A 521 -8.11 24.80 38.33
C ASN A 521 -6.84 24.75 39.17
N GLN A 522 -5.90 25.62 38.82
CA GLN A 522 -4.89 26.11 39.75
C GLN A 522 -5.49 27.29 40.53
N SER A 523 -5.83 27.06 41.79
CA SER A 523 -6.52 28.01 42.66
C SER A 523 -5.56 28.69 43.62
N THR A 524 -5.55 30.02 43.62
CA THR A 524 -4.86 30.84 44.61
C THR A 524 -5.62 30.77 45.94
N CYS A 525 -4.92 30.35 46.99
CA CYS A 525 -5.45 30.16 48.32
C CYS A 525 -4.35 30.46 49.35
N VAL A 526 -4.09 31.74 49.64
CA VAL A 526 -2.98 32.17 50.49
C VAL A 526 -3.10 31.57 51.90
N GLY A 527 -2.06 30.86 52.36
CA GLY A 527 -2.00 30.31 53.71
C GLY A 527 -3.04 29.22 53.99
N HIS A 528 -3.38 28.40 53.00
CA HIS A 528 -4.39 27.34 53.10
C HIS A 528 -4.06 26.22 54.11
N GLY A 529 -2.79 26.10 54.51
CA GLY A 529 -2.32 25.16 55.55
C GLY A 529 -2.43 23.68 55.20
N LYS A 530 -2.66 23.35 53.92
CA LYS A 530 -2.71 21.97 53.41
C LYS A 530 -1.31 21.47 53.11
N THR A 531 -1.13 20.16 53.18
CA THR A 531 0.11 19.45 52.89
C THR A 531 -0.17 18.32 51.89
N VAL A 532 0.89 17.63 51.45
CA VAL A 532 0.74 16.46 50.57
C VAL A 532 -0.15 15.36 51.19
N ASP A 533 -0.21 15.26 52.53
CA ASP A 533 -1.08 14.32 53.26
C ASP A 533 -2.58 14.68 53.17
N ASP A 534 -2.92 15.83 52.59
CA ASP A 534 -4.29 16.24 52.32
C ASP A 534 -4.69 16.00 50.86
N GLU A 535 -3.78 15.62 49.97
CA GLU A 535 -4.12 15.32 48.58
C GLU A 535 -5.07 14.11 48.47
N GLY A 536 -5.92 14.10 47.45
CA GLY A 536 -7.02 13.14 47.30
C GLY A 536 -8.28 13.45 48.14
N SER A 537 -8.21 14.41 49.06
CA SER A 537 -9.36 14.77 49.91
C SER A 537 -10.48 15.49 49.16
N ILE A 538 -11.72 15.33 49.67
CA ILE A 538 -12.94 15.89 49.07
C ILE A 538 -13.38 17.13 49.84
N TRP A 539 -13.75 18.16 49.08
CA TRP A 539 -14.17 19.47 49.58
C TRP A 539 -15.43 19.97 48.88
N SER A 540 -16.33 20.60 49.62
CA SER A 540 -17.59 21.17 49.09
C SER A 540 -17.52 22.69 49.01
N SER A 541 -17.90 23.22 47.85
CA SER A 541 -18.04 24.66 47.58
C SER A 541 -19.18 24.92 46.59
N GLY A 542 -20.10 25.82 46.98
CA GLY A 542 -21.26 26.18 46.17
C GLY A 542 -22.17 24.99 45.82
N GLY A 543 -22.30 24.02 46.73
CA GLY A 543 -23.14 22.83 46.56
C GLY A 543 -22.55 21.72 45.69
N ASN A 544 -21.29 21.83 45.26
CA ASN A 544 -20.62 20.79 44.48
C ASN A 544 -19.33 20.33 45.16
N GLU A 545 -18.98 19.05 44.97
CA GLU A 545 -17.75 18.45 45.48
C GLU A 545 -16.56 18.64 44.54
N SER A 546 -15.36 18.73 45.11
CA SER A 546 -14.08 18.85 44.40
C SER A 546 -13.01 18.09 45.14
N VAL A 547 -12.08 17.50 44.40
CA VAL A 547 -10.92 16.79 44.92
C VAL A 547 -9.74 17.75 44.97
N LEU A 548 -8.99 17.73 46.08
CA LEU A 548 -7.67 18.32 46.18
C LEU A 548 -6.67 17.42 45.45
N VAL A 549 -6.37 17.77 44.20
CA VAL A 549 -5.48 16.96 43.34
C VAL A 549 -4.03 17.13 43.75
N LYS A 550 -3.59 18.36 44.05
CA LYS A 550 -2.21 18.64 44.43
C LYS A 550 -2.08 19.89 45.28
N VAL A 551 -1.17 19.87 46.26
CA VAL A 551 -0.66 21.06 46.96
C VAL A 551 0.59 21.54 46.21
N VAL A 552 0.50 22.69 45.54
CA VAL A 552 1.60 23.21 44.72
C VAL A 552 2.62 23.93 45.59
N ASP A 553 2.13 24.84 46.43
CA ASP A 553 2.91 25.62 47.39
C ASP A 553 1.96 26.14 48.49
N ALA A 554 2.47 26.89 49.48
CA ALA A 554 1.68 27.39 50.62
C ALA A 554 0.50 28.32 50.28
N ASN A 555 0.38 28.75 49.02
CA ASN A 555 -0.62 29.68 48.52
C ASN A 555 -1.38 29.15 47.29
N THR A 556 -1.12 27.92 46.84
CA THR A 556 -1.64 27.42 45.55
C THR A 556 -2.05 25.95 45.65
N LEU A 557 -3.29 25.65 45.26
CA LEU A 557 -3.86 24.31 45.23
C LEU A 557 -4.35 23.95 43.82
N LEU A 558 -4.24 22.68 43.42
CA LEU A 558 -4.88 22.14 42.23
C LEU A 558 -6.19 21.44 42.64
N LEU A 559 -7.32 21.93 42.13
CA LEU A 559 -8.65 21.44 42.49
C LEU A 559 -9.42 21.02 41.24
N ALA A 560 -9.94 19.80 41.24
CA ALA A 560 -10.79 19.27 40.18
C ALA A 560 -12.21 19.05 40.71
N ARG A 561 -13.25 19.42 39.95
CA ARG A 561 -14.62 19.02 40.29
C ARG A 561 -14.73 17.50 40.31
N ARG A 562 -15.61 16.92 41.13
CA ARG A 562 -15.74 15.46 41.14
C ARG A 562 -16.47 14.91 39.91
N THR A 563 -17.59 15.55 39.54
CA THR A 563 -18.52 15.02 38.53
C THR A 563 -18.52 15.75 37.19
N ALA A 564 -17.96 16.95 37.11
CA ALA A 564 -18.04 17.79 35.92
C ALA A 564 -16.64 18.12 35.37
N ASN A 565 -16.51 18.17 34.03
CA ASN A 565 -15.25 18.53 33.39
C ASN A 565 -15.02 20.05 33.37
N LEU A 566 -14.84 20.63 34.54
CA LEU A 566 -14.55 22.04 34.75
C LEU A 566 -13.81 22.27 36.06
N GLY A 567 -12.98 23.31 36.11
CA GLY A 567 -12.37 23.74 37.36
C GLY A 567 -13.38 24.40 38.31
N PRO A 568 -13.30 24.19 39.64
CA PRO A 568 -14.25 24.77 40.58
C PRO A 568 -14.11 26.30 40.72
N ALA A 569 -15.23 27.00 40.90
CA ALA A 569 -15.25 28.45 41.07
C ALA A 569 -14.53 28.90 42.35
N VAL A 570 -14.15 30.18 42.41
CA VAL A 570 -13.58 30.79 43.63
C VAL A 570 -14.61 30.78 44.76
N GLY A 571 -14.15 30.57 45.99
CA GLY A 571 -15.04 30.56 47.16
C GLY A 571 -14.47 29.79 48.36
N ALA A 572 -15.31 29.65 49.38
CA ALA A 572 -14.99 28.87 50.57
C ALA A 572 -15.21 27.37 50.33
N PHE A 573 -14.21 26.56 50.65
CA PHE A 573 -14.23 25.11 50.56
C PHE A 573 -14.28 24.52 51.97
N THR A 574 -15.28 23.68 52.20
CA THR A 574 -15.50 22.97 53.47
C THR A 574 -15.16 21.50 53.30
N HIS A 575 -14.50 20.91 54.30
CA HIS A 575 -14.07 19.51 54.24
C HIS A 575 -15.28 18.57 54.15
N VAL A 576 -15.14 17.53 53.31
CA VAL A 576 -16.10 16.43 53.20
C VAL A 576 -15.46 15.13 53.70
N SER A 577 -14.31 14.74 53.15
CA SER A 577 -13.62 13.50 53.52
C SER A 577 -12.13 13.50 53.11
N GLY A 578 -11.35 12.52 53.61
CA GLY A 578 -9.99 12.21 53.14
C GLY A 578 -8.85 13.09 53.66
N ALA A 579 -9.10 14.33 54.10
CA ALA A 579 -8.03 15.22 54.57
C ALA A 579 -7.54 14.92 56.00
N THR A 580 -6.24 15.12 56.24
CA THR A 580 -5.63 15.11 57.58
C THR A 580 -5.87 16.44 58.30
N ASN A 581 -5.73 17.57 57.58
CA ASN A 581 -6.15 18.89 58.00
C ASN A 581 -7.54 19.23 57.46
N THR A 582 -8.56 19.14 58.31
CA THR A 582 -9.98 19.36 57.94
C THR A 582 -10.43 20.83 57.97
N SER A 583 -9.53 21.77 58.29
CA SER A 583 -9.88 23.20 58.34
C SER A 583 -10.32 23.71 56.96
N SER A 584 -11.40 24.49 56.90
CA SER A 584 -11.84 25.13 55.65
C SER A 584 -10.76 26.06 55.07
N PHE A 585 -10.77 26.24 53.75
CA PHE A 585 -9.92 27.20 53.05
C PHE A 585 -10.72 28.00 52.03
N THR A 586 -10.20 29.15 51.59
CA THR A 586 -10.91 30.04 50.65
C THR A 586 -10.03 30.33 49.45
N THR A 587 -10.47 29.94 48.26
CA THR A 587 -9.80 30.31 47.02
C THR A 587 -10.23 31.71 46.59
N THR A 588 -9.28 32.56 46.21
CA THR A 588 -9.53 33.99 45.90
C THR A 588 -9.33 34.32 44.42
N ALA A 589 -8.60 33.48 43.69
CA ALA A 589 -8.42 33.57 42.25
C ALA A 589 -8.20 32.17 41.68
N ASN A 590 -8.48 32.01 40.38
CA ASN A 590 -8.17 30.81 39.62
C ASN A 590 -7.28 31.21 38.43
N GLY A 591 -6.26 30.42 38.14
CA GLY A 591 -5.37 30.58 36.97
C GLY A 591 -6.01 30.23 35.63
N GLY A 592 -7.34 30.18 35.55
CA GLY A 592 -8.09 29.64 34.41
C GLY A 592 -8.30 28.13 34.51
N SER A 593 -9.24 27.62 33.71
CA SER A 593 -9.53 26.19 33.57
C SER A 593 -8.41 25.54 32.77
N ILE A 594 -7.41 25.00 33.45
CA ILE A 594 -6.27 24.27 32.88
C ILE A 594 -6.60 22.78 32.72
N GLN A 595 -5.80 22.06 31.95
CA GLN A 595 -5.98 20.62 31.69
C GLN A 595 -4.94 19.78 32.43
N TRP A 596 -5.29 18.55 32.83
CA TRP A 596 -4.36 17.60 33.43
C TRP A 596 -3.95 16.52 32.44
N TYR A 597 -2.72 16.05 32.61
CA TYR A 597 -2.14 14.98 31.81
C TYR A 597 -1.49 13.91 32.71
N PRO A 598 -1.47 12.65 32.26
CA PRO A 598 -2.16 12.14 31.08
C PRO A 598 -3.63 11.73 31.35
N PRO A 599 -4.47 11.64 30.32
CA PRO A 599 -5.82 11.06 30.41
C PRO A 599 -5.83 9.53 30.20
N HIS A 600 -4.66 8.89 30.12
CA HIS A 600 -4.51 7.48 29.75
C HIS A 600 -3.69 6.65 30.76
N THR A 601 -3.84 5.33 30.67
CA THR A 601 -3.00 4.32 31.30
C THR A 601 -2.42 3.36 30.25
N ASN A 602 -1.62 2.38 30.68
CA ASN A 602 -1.02 1.33 29.83
C ASN A 602 -0.29 1.87 28.59
N TYR A 603 0.32 3.04 28.70
CA TYR A 603 1.07 3.68 27.62
C TYR A 603 2.33 2.86 27.28
N SER A 604 2.48 2.51 26.01
CA SER A 604 3.67 1.86 25.47
C SER A 604 4.02 2.44 24.11
N ILE A 605 5.33 2.50 23.84
CA ILE A 605 5.87 2.97 22.57
C ILE A 605 6.98 2.03 22.11
N ARG A 606 6.98 1.71 20.81
CA ARG A 606 7.99 0.87 20.16
C ARG A 606 8.48 1.56 18.90
N VAL A 607 9.78 1.48 18.63
CA VAL A 607 10.39 2.04 17.42
C VAL A 607 10.98 0.91 16.60
N LEU A 608 10.67 0.88 15.31
CA LEU A 608 11.19 -0.12 14.37
C LEU A 608 11.87 0.58 13.20
N VAL A 609 13.03 0.09 12.80
CA VAL A 609 13.76 0.48 11.60
C VAL A 609 13.90 -0.75 10.71
N ASP A 610 13.30 -0.71 9.52
CA ASP A 610 13.24 -1.85 8.59
C ASP A 610 12.73 -3.15 9.26
N GLY A 611 11.75 -3.01 10.16
CA GLY A 611 11.17 -4.12 10.92
C GLY A 611 11.99 -4.61 12.12
N ILE A 612 13.17 -4.02 12.37
CA ILE A 612 14.01 -4.32 13.54
C ILE A 612 13.73 -3.31 14.65
N GLU A 613 13.44 -3.80 15.85
CA GLU A 613 13.14 -2.95 17.01
C GLU A 613 14.39 -2.21 17.53
N VAL A 614 14.21 -0.94 17.86
CA VAL A 614 15.21 -0.04 18.47
C VAL A 614 14.76 0.26 19.89
N GLU A 615 15.58 -0.13 20.87
CA GLU A 615 15.28 0.05 22.30
C GLU A 615 15.81 1.38 22.84
N GLU A 616 16.80 1.98 22.16
CA GLU A 616 17.40 3.23 22.58
C GLU A 616 16.49 4.44 22.34
N THR A 617 16.48 5.38 23.29
CA THR A 617 15.73 6.63 23.14
C THR A 617 16.51 7.74 22.44
N GLU A 618 17.81 7.56 22.21
CA GLU A 618 18.69 8.51 21.54
C GLU A 618 19.69 7.79 20.62
N GLY A 619 20.00 8.39 19.47
CA GLY A 619 20.95 7.80 18.51
C GLY A 619 20.61 8.09 17.06
N GLN A 620 21.32 7.45 16.14
CA GLN A 620 21.08 7.53 14.70
C GLN A 620 21.12 6.14 14.07
N TRP A 621 20.10 5.84 13.26
CA TRP A 621 19.98 4.60 12.50
C TRP A 621 19.71 4.93 11.03
N TYR A 622 20.24 4.09 10.14
CA TYR A 622 19.96 4.19 8.72
C TYR A 622 18.88 3.18 8.34
N TYR A 623 18.04 3.54 7.38
CA TYR A 623 16.93 2.70 6.96
C TYR A 623 16.82 2.62 5.44
N SER A 624 16.20 1.56 4.96
CA SER A 624 16.06 1.22 3.56
C SER A 624 14.61 1.14 3.10
N ASP A 625 13.72 0.66 3.94
CA ASP A 625 12.32 0.48 3.61
C ASP A 625 11.45 1.45 4.40
N ASN A 626 11.48 1.40 5.73
CA ASN A 626 10.61 2.24 6.54
C ASN A 626 11.08 2.39 7.99
N VAL A 627 10.52 3.40 8.66
CA VAL A 627 10.59 3.58 10.10
C VAL A 627 9.17 3.56 10.65
N GLN A 628 8.94 2.80 11.73
CA GLN A 628 7.65 2.77 12.42
C GLN A 628 7.82 3.21 13.87
N ILE A 629 6.89 4.04 14.35
CA ILE A 629 6.74 4.31 15.77
C ILE A 629 5.32 3.90 16.15
N ILE A 630 5.21 2.89 17.00
CA ILE A 630 3.94 2.27 17.37
C ILE A 630 3.66 2.66 18.82
N GLU A 631 2.60 3.44 19.02
CA GLU A 631 2.13 3.89 20.32
C GLU A 631 0.80 3.18 20.64
N THR A 632 0.69 2.58 21.82
CA THR A 632 -0.56 1.98 22.33
C THR A 632 -0.84 2.51 23.73
N HIS A 633 -2.08 2.91 23.98
CA HIS A 633 -2.54 3.38 25.30
C HIS A 633 -4.04 3.20 25.48
N ASP A 634 -4.47 3.24 26.73
CA ASP A 634 -5.87 3.08 27.12
C ASP A 634 -6.41 4.37 27.73
N ILE A 635 -7.48 4.92 27.15
CA ILE A 635 -8.08 6.17 27.61
C ILE A 635 -9.06 5.90 28.76
N LEU A 636 -8.89 6.64 29.85
CA LEU A 636 -9.73 6.54 31.04
C LEU A 636 -10.83 7.60 31.03
N ALA A 637 -12.02 7.22 31.47
CA ALA A 637 -13.05 8.19 31.81
C ALA A 637 -12.58 9.06 32.99
N ARG A 638 -12.99 10.32 32.99
CA ARG A 638 -12.65 11.28 34.04
C ARG A 638 -12.91 10.77 35.46
N SER A 639 -14.02 10.05 35.64
CA SER A 639 -14.41 9.47 36.92
C SER A 639 -13.40 8.45 37.44
N GLU A 640 -12.79 7.65 36.56
CA GLU A 640 -11.77 6.66 36.94
C GLU A 640 -10.55 7.37 37.53
N ILE A 641 -10.05 8.41 36.85
CA ILE A 641 -8.89 9.20 37.30
C ILE A 641 -9.16 9.91 38.63
N ILE A 642 -10.36 10.50 38.77
CA ILE A 642 -10.75 11.21 40.00
C ILE A 642 -10.85 10.26 41.19
N GLU A 643 -11.50 9.11 41.04
CA GLU A 643 -11.60 8.13 42.11
C GLU A 643 -10.23 7.50 42.43
N TRP A 644 -9.36 7.33 41.42
CA TRP A 644 -7.98 6.94 41.64
C TRP A 644 -7.21 7.94 42.52
N TRP A 645 -7.31 9.24 42.23
CA TRP A 645 -6.70 10.28 43.08
C TRP A 645 -7.28 10.30 44.50
N ILE A 646 -8.59 10.10 44.65
CA ILE A 646 -9.21 10.00 45.99
C ILE A 646 -8.63 8.82 46.77
N ALA A 647 -8.44 7.67 46.11
CA ALA A 647 -7.95 6.45 46.73
C ALA A 647 -6.45 6.48 47.05
N ASN A 648 -5.64 7.24 46.30
CA ASN A 648 -4.19 7.16 46.34
C ASN A 648 -3.48 8.39 46.91
N GLY A 649 -4.21 9.44 47.31
CA GLY A 649 -3.60 10.65 47.86
C GLY A 649 -3.21 11.66 46.79
N GLY A 650 -4.06 11.85 45.79
CA GLY A 650 -3.90 12.84 44.71
C GLY A 650 -2.69 12.57 43.82
N ALA A 651 -2.15 13.64 43.22
CA ALA A 651 -1.08 13.56 42.22
C ALA A 651 0.30 13.26 42.83
N SER A 652 0.48 13.39 44.14
CA SER A 652 1.70 12.94 44.82
C SER A 652 1.89 11.42 44.78
N ALA A 653 0.83 10.65 44.51
CA ALA A 653 0.90 9.20 44.36
C ALA A 653 1.57 8.73 43.07
N GLY A 654 1.67 9.63 42.07
CA GLY A 654 2.16 9.33 40.74
C GLY A 654 1.38 10.09 39.66
N LEU A 655 1.98 10.18 38.47
CA LEU A 655 1.37 10.84 37.31
C LEU A 655 0.65 9.88 36.37
N THR A 656 0.78 8.57 36.54
CA THR A 656 0.12 7.59 35.67
C THR A 656 -1.16 7.11 36.37
N PRO A 657 -2.34 7.62 35.98
CA PRO A 657 -3.60 7.18 36.57
C PRO A 657 -3.85 5.71 36.23
N ASP A 658 -4.56 5.01 37.11
CA ASP A 658 -4.99 3.64 36.91
C ASP A 658 -6.50 3.52 37.13
N GLY A 659 -7.16 2.66 36.37
CA GLY A 659 -8.60 2.54 36.33
C GLY A 659 -9.06 1.64 35.20
N ASP A 660 -10.37 1.45 35.11
CA ASP A 660 -10.93 0.54 34.11
C ASP A 660 -11.19 1.31 32.79
N PRO A 661 -10.47 0.99 31.70
CA PRO A 661 -10.41 1.82 30.50
C PRO A 661 -11.70 1.83 29.67
N SER A 662 -11.92 2.95 28.98
CA SER A 662 -13.08 3.13 28.09
C SER A 662 -12.82 2.61 26.69
N TYR A 663 -11.63 2.89 26.16
CA TYR A 663 -11.20 2.40 24.85
C TYR A 663 -9.67 2.40 24.74
N THR A 664 -9.16 1.49 23.91
CA THR A 664 -7.75 1.41 23.54
C THR A 664 -7.51 2.13 22.23
N VAL A 665 -6.40 2.85 22.14
CA VAL A 665 -5.91 3.46 20.91
C VAL A 665 -4.55 2.86 20.58
N THR A 666 -4.39 2.39 19.35
CA THR A 666 -3.08 2.10 18.77
C THR A 666 -2.85 2.98 17.56
N THR A 667 -1.72 3.69 17.57
CA THR A 667 -1.30 4.60 16.51
C THR A 667 0.05 4.17 15.99
N THR A 668 0.16 3.89 14.69
CA THR A 668 1.45 3.65 14.03
C THR A 668 1.80 4.83 13.15
N TYR A 669 2.85 5.56 13.51
CA TYR A 669 3.49 6.55 12.67
C TYR A 669 4.46 5.82 11.75
N HIS A 670 4.11 5.70 10.48
CA HIS A 670 4.90 5.00 9.46
C HIS A 670 5.55 6.03 8.53
N PHE A 671 6.87 6.02 8.48
CA PHE A 671 7.66 6.79 7.52
C PHE A 671 8.18 5.86 6.44
N ASP A 672 7.78 6.09 5.20
CA ASP A 672 8.20 5.24 4.08
C ASP A 672 9.66 5.50 3.67
N ARG A 673 10.12 4.78 2.64
CA ARG A 673 11.49 4.91 2.13
C ARG A 673 11.84 6.33 1.67
N ASP A 674 10.85 7.10 1.23
CA ASP A 674 11.02 8.50 0.81
C ASP A 674 10.97 9.47 2.00
N GLY A 675 10.76 8.95 3.21
CA GLY A 675 10.63 9.73 4.44
C GLY A 675 9.25 10.35 4.61
N GLN A 676 8.26 9.95 3.81
CA GLN A 676 6.90 10.47 3.84
C GLN A 676 6.07 9.76 4.90
N MET A 677 5.12 10.47 5.50
CA MET A 677 4.46 9.99 6.71
C MET A 677 3.01 9.55 6.47
N SER A 678 2.69 8.34 6.95
CA SER A 678 1.33 7.86 7.17
C SER A 678 1.11 7.62 8.66
N VAL A 679 -0.13 7.81 9.13
CA VAL A 679 -0.56 7.59 10.51
C VAL A 679 -1.72 6.60 10.49
N LEU A 680 -1.45 5.39 10.96
CA LEU A 680 -2.43 4.31 11.01
C LEU A 680 -3.08 4.30 12.39
N TRP A 681 -4.40 4.43 12.43
CA TRP A 681 -5.18 4.46 13.66
C TRP A 681 -5.99 3.19 13.83
N ASN A 682 -6.09 2.74 15.07
CA ASN A 682 -7.01 1.71 15.50
C ASN A 682 -7.60 2.08 16.87
N TRP A 683 -8.92 2.21 16.93
CA TRP A 683 -9.70 2.40 18.15
C TRP A 683 -10.47 1.14 18.47
N VAL A 684 -10.45 0.69 19.73
CA VAL A 684 -11.27 -0.43 20.20
C VAL A 684 -11.96 -0.03 21.49
N PHE A 685 -13.29 0.07 21.47
CA PHE A 685 -14.09 0.43 22.63
C PHE A 685 -14.26 -0.77 23.57
N LEU A 686 -13.92 -0.58 24.83
CA LEU A 686 -13.99 -1.61 25.88
C LEU A 686 -15.25 -1.45 26.73
N LYS A 687 -15.83 -0.24 26.74
CA LYS A 687 -17.03 0.15 27.49
C LYS A 687 -17.96 0.99 26.65
N GLU A 688 -19.22 1.05 27.08
CA GLU A 688 -20.15 2.06 26.58
C GLU A 688 -19.56 3.46 26.82
N THR A 689 -19.31 4.19 25.72
CA THR A 689 -18.59 5.46 25.77
C THR A 689 -19.29 6.48 24.86
N PRO A 690 -19.72 7.64 25.39
CA PRO A 690 -20.23 8.74 24.57
C PRO A 690 -19.14 9.32 23.67
N VAL A 691 -19.32 9.17 22.35
CA VAL A 691 -18.43 9.67 21.30
C VAL A 691 -19.20 10.70 20.48
N ASP A 692 -18.60 11.88 20.32
CA ASP A 692 -19.10 12.86 19.35
C ASP A 692 -18.50 12.56 17.98
N TYR A 693 -17.16 12.46 17.91
CA TYR A 693 -16.44 12.13 16.70
C TYR A 693 -14.99 11.72 16.98
N LEU A 694 -14.38 10.99 16.06
CA LEU A 694 -12.96 10.62 16.06
C LEU A 694 -12.23 11.40 14.96
N ARG A 695 -11.05 11.97 15.28
CA ARG A 695 -10.24 12.72 14.31
C ARG A 695 -9.06 11.86 13.86
N GLY A 696 -8.86 11.73 12.55
CA GLY A 696 -7.75 10.95 12.00
C GLY A 696 -6.46 11.75 11.89
N ILE A 697 -6.54 13.01 11.49
CA ILE A 697 -5.35 13.86 11.37
C ILE A 697 -5.72 15.31 11.51
N GLN A 698 -4.78 16.10 12.02
CA GLN A 698 -4.85 17.55 12.00
C GLN A 698 -3.72 18.12 11.17
N LEU A 699 -3.83 19.38 10.73
CA LEU A 699 -2.71 20.13 10.17
C LEU A 699 -2.88 21.60 10.55
N GLN A 700 -1.99 22.14 11.37
CA GLN A 700 -2.02 23.56 11.72
C GLN A 700 -1.57 24.45 10.56
N GLY A 701 -2.36 25.45 10.18
CA GLY A 701 -2.01 26.45 9.16
C GLY A 701 -0.95 27.45 9.63
N ASN A 702 0.31 27.01 9.78
CA ASN A 702 1.46 27.85 10.10
C ASN A 702 2.30 28.17 8.85
N ASN A 703 3.24 29.12 8.92
CA ASN A 703 4.13 29.53 7.82
C ASN A 703 3.48 30.17 6.58
N THR A 704 2.31 30.78 6.73
CA THR A 704 1.72 31.63 5.69
C THR A 704 1.36 30.91 4.37
N PRO A 705 0.62 29.78 4.39
CA PRO A 705 0.13 29.14 3.17
C PRO A 705 -0.71 30.10 2.31
N VAL A 706 -0.74 29.86 1.01
CA VAL A 706 -1.44 30.71 0.04
C VAL A 706 -2.83 30.14 -0.25
N THR A 707 -2.95 28.85 -0.56
CA THR A 707 -4.23 28.24 -0.92
C THR A 707 -4.47 26.86 -0.32
N ASN A 708 -5.74 26.55 -0.07
CA ASN A 708 -6.25 25.21 0.21
C ASN A 708 -7.02 24.72 -1.01
N TYR A 709 -6.66 23.55 -1.52
CA TYR A 709 -7.37 22.86 -2.60
C TYR A 709 -7.99 21.57 -2.07
N ILE A 710 -9.28 21.36 -2.34
CA ILE A 710 -10.07 20.21 -1.90
C ILE A 710 -10.72 19.60 -3.14
N PRO A 711 -10.18 18.50 -3.72
CA PRO A 711 -10.61 18.00 -5.02
C PRO A 711 -12.10 17.63 -5.08
N SER A 712 -12.64 17.08 -3.99
CA SER A 712 -14.04 16.65 -3.89
C SER A 712 -15.02 17.76 -3.51
N ALA A 713 -14.56 18.97 -3.22
CA ALA A 713 -15.45 20.08 -2.86
C ALA A 713 -16.36 20.48 -4.03
N VAL A 714 -17.53 21.02 -3.72
CA VAL A 714 -18.37 21.73 -4.69
C VAL A 714 -18.43 23.22 -4.33
N PRO A 715 -18.69 24.12 -5.29
CA PRO A 715 -18.89 25.53 -4.99
C PRO A 715 -19.97 25.73 -3.93
N SER A 716 -19.66 26.47 -2.87
CA SER A 716 -20.58 26.72 -1.77
C SER A 716 -20.50 28.18 -1.29
N THR A 717 -21.16 28.49 -0.17
CA THR A 717 -21.09 29.81 0.44
C THR A 717 -20.64 29.72 1.88
N TYR A 718 -19.64 30.52 2.25
CA TYR A 718 -19.17 30.64 3.61
C TYR A 718 -19.35 32.07 4.11
N GLU A 719 -20.14 32.23 5.17
CA GLU A 719 -20.52 33.53 5.75
C GLU A 719 -21.05 34.53 4.70
N GLY A 720 -21.81 34.02 3.72
CA GLY A 720 -22.42 34.81 2.65
C GLY A 720 -21.48 35.12 1.47
N ASN A 721 -20.22 34.68 1.51
CA ASN A 721 -19.30 34.80 0.38
C ASN A 721 -19.22 33.48 -0.40
N PRO A 722 -19.22 33.51 -1.74
CA PRO A 722 -18.97 32.32 -2.53
C PRO A 722 -17.54 31.81 -2.30
N VAL A 723 -17.39 30.49 -2.17
CA VAL A 723 -16.11 29.80 -2.06
C VAL A 723 -16.10 28.57 -2.95
N ASP A 724 -14.97 28.26 -3.57
CA ASP A 724 -14.77 27.07 -4.40
C ASP A 724 -13.40 26.44 -4.17
N PHE A 725 -13.30 25.63 -3.11
CA PHE A 725 -12.07 24.90 -2.80
C PHE A 725 -11.67 23.89 -3.87
N SER A 726 -12.57 23.52 -4.79
CA SER A 726 -12.25 22.62 -5.90
C SER A 726 -11.38 23.30 -6.96
N LEU A 727 -11.36 24.63 -7.00
CA LEU A 727 -10.45 25.43 -7.84
C LEU A 727 -9.29 26.04 -7.03
N GLY A 728 -9.30 25.85 -5.72
CA GLY A 728 -8.32 26.38 -4.78
C GLY A 728 -8.76 27.74 -4.22
N GLU A 729 -8.88 27.81 -2.90
CA GLU A 729 -9.27 29.02 -2.18
C GLU A 729 -8.15 29.53 -1.28
N SER A 730 -8.23 30.79 -0.87
CA SER A 730 -7.29 31.36 0.10
C SER A 730 -7.18 30.47 1.33
N ALA A 731 -5.95 30.12 1.73
CA ALA A 731 -5.71 29.37 2.96
C ALA A 731 -6.13 30.16 4.22
N PHE A 732 -6.28 31.49 4.07
CA PHE A 732 -6.84 32.39 5.06
C PHE A 732 -8.20 32.88 4.58
N LEU A 733 -9.27 32.25 5.07
CA LEU A 733 -10.63 32.77 4.95
C LEU A 733 -10.82 33.96 5.93
N THR A 734 -9.99 34.99 5.78
CA THR A 734 -9.88 36.22 6.61
C THR A 734 -9.82 36.02 8.14
N ASP A 735 -9.42 37.05 8.91
CA ASP A 735 -9.32 36.95 10.38
C ASP A 735 -10.66 37.26 11.07
N GLY A 736 -11.07 36.42 12.03
CA GLY A 736 -12.26 36.65 12.87
C GLY A 736 -13.53 35.89 12.47
N HIS A 737 -13.42 34.87 11.63
CA HIS A 737 -14.55 34.07 11.15
C HIS A 737 -14.84 32.84 12.03
N SER A 738 -16.01 32.22 11.83
CA SER A 738 -16.45 30.99 12.51
C SER A 738 -15.74 29.74 11.98
N THR A 739 -15.80 28.61 12.67
CA THR A 739 -15.31 27.34 12.12
C THR A 739 -16.11 26.96 10.86
N LEU A 740 -15.42 26.63 9.76
CA LEU A 740 -16.05 26.06 8.56
C LEU A 740 -16.09 24.55 8.69
N SER A 741 -17.29 23.99 8.77
CA SER A 741 -17.54 22.55 8.69
C SER A 741 -17.95 22.20 7.26
N ILE A 742 -17.18 21.31 6.61
CA ILE A 742 -17.47 20.80 5.28
C ILE A 742 -18.19 19.47 5.45
N GLY A 743 -19.49 19.48 5.16
CA GLY A 743 -20.40 18.33 5.30
C GLY A 743 -20.81 17.74 3.95
N ALA A 744 -21.87 16.93 3.95
CA ALA A 744 -22.33 16.25 2.72
C ALA A 744 -22.76 17.19 1.60
N ASP A 745 -23.34 18.34 1.94
CA ASP A 745 -23.82 19.33 0.97
C ASP A 745 -22.70 20.12 0.29
N ASP A 746 -21.49 20.12 0.88
CA ASP A 746 -20.31 20.83 0.38
C ASP A 746 -19.38 19.94 -0.47
N LEU A 747 -19.77 18.67 -0.68
CA LEU A 747 -18.95 17.65 -1.32
C LEU A 747 -19.69 16.98 -2.48
N ALA A 748 -18.94 16.52 -3.47
CA ALA A 748 -19.49 15.77 -4.61
C ALA A 748 -20.28 14.54 -4.12
N ALA A 749 -21.35 14.16 -4.83
CA ALA A 749 -22.27 13.10 -4.43
C ALA A 749 -21.68 11.68 -4.58
N ASP A 750 -20.74 11.47 -5.51
CA ASP A 750 -20.25 10.15 -5.88
C ASP A 750 -18.88 9.83 -5.25
N GLY A 751 -18.84 8.82 -4.36
CA GLY A 751 -17.65 8.05 -3.97
C GLY A 751 -16.56 8.73 -3.13
N GLU A 752 -16.14 9.95 -3.45
CA GLU A 752 -15.04 10.67 -2.79
C GLU A 752 -15.60 11.69 -1.80
N TYR A 753 -15.14 11.65 -0.55
CA TYR A 753 -15.76 12.38 0.56
C TYR A 753 -14.71 13.05 1.46
N ALA A 754 -14.24 14.22 1.02
CA ALA A 754 -13.21 15.04 1.68
C ALA A 754 -11.99 14.22 2.12
N ASP A 755 -11.47 13.41 1.20
CA ASP A 755 -10.36 12.50 1.47
C ASP A 755 -9.03 13.26 1.68
N ARG A 756 -8.83 14.40 1.00
CA ARG A 756 -7.58 15.17 1.06
C ARG A 756 -7.77 16.69 0.95
N VAL A 757 -6.80 17.42 1.51
CA VAL A 757 -6.56 18.85 1.27
C VAL A 757 -5.12 19.01 0.82
N ILE A 758 -4.91 19.76 -0.25
CA ILE A 758 -3.58 20.20 -0.68
C ILE A 758 -3.39 21.65 -0.24
N VAL A 759 -2.48 21.84 0.71
CA VAL A 759 -2.09 23.16 1.23
C VAL A 759 -0.87 23.64 0.46
N HIS A 760 -1.00 24.77 -0.25
CA HIS A 760 0.07 25.32 -1.07
C HIS A 760 0.78 26.48 -0.41
N TRP A 761 2.09 26.51 -0.61
CA TRP A 761 2.93 27.70 -0.53
C TRP A 761 3.38 28.09 -1.94
N THR A 762 4.20 29.14 -2.03
CA THR A 762 4.72 29.63 -3.31
C THR A 762 5.64 28.63 -4.01
N ASP A 763 6.35 27.78 -3.27
CA ASP A 763 7.41 26.89 -3.76
C ASP A 763 7.21 25.39 -3.43
N ARG A 764 6.23 25.07 -2.58
CA ARG A 764 6.00 23.72 -2.04
C ARG A 764 4.54 23.50 -1.69
N ALA A 765 4.19 22.26 -1.38
CA ALA A 765 2.86 21.89 -0.91
C ALA A 765 2.94 20.79 0.14
N ILE A 766 1.87 20.68 0.94
CA ILE A 766 1.59 19.53 1.79
C ILE A 766 0.24 18.97 1.41
N ALA A 767 0.20 17.68 1.06
CA ALA A 767 -1.02 16.92 0.97
C ALA A 767 -1.28 16.26 2.32
N ALA A 768 -2.45 16.49 2.90
CA ALA A 768 -2.91 15.77 4.09
C ALA A 768 -4.29 15.19 3.85
N GLY A 769 -4.55 14.01 4.41
CA GLY A 769 -5.80 13.31 4.14
C GLY A 769 -5.90 11.94 4.80
N ILE A 770 -6.95 11.21 4.42
CA ILE A 770 -7.22 9.83 4.82
C ILE A 770 -7.32 8.98 3.55
N LEU A 771 -6.62 7.85 3.52
CA LEU A 771 -6.70 6.89 2.42
C LEU A 771 -8.08 6.23 2.36
N PRO A 772 -8.61 5.96 1.16
CA PRO A 772 -9.95 5.39 0.98
C PRO A 772 -9.97 3.86 1.25
N VAL A 773 -9.62 3.46 2.47
CA VAL A 773 -9.54 2.06 2.93
C VAL A 773 -10.12 1.91 4.34
N GLY A 774 -10.44 0.68 4.76
CA GLY A 774 -10.99 0.41 6.08
C GLY A 774 -12.31 1.17 6.31
N ASP A 775 -12.47 1.82 7.47
CA ASP A 775 -13.66 2.63 7.76
C ASP A 775 -13.73 3.93 6.93
N ALA A 776 -12.68 4.26 6.17
CA ALA A 776 -12.68 5.35 5.20
C ALA A 776 -12.85 4.88 3.74
N ALA A 777 -13.17 3.59 3.51
CA ALA A 777 -13.45 3.08 2.17
C ALA A 777 -14.62 3.82 1.48
N PRO A 778 -14.64 3.97 0.14
CA PRO A 778 -15.62 4.80 -0.57
C PRO A 778 -17.09 4.47 -0.25
N ASP A 779 -17.39 3.19 -0.03
CA ASP A 779 -18.72 2.66 0.28
C ASP A 779 -19.12 2.81 1.75
N LEU A 780 -18.16 3.01 2.65
CA LEU A 780 -18.38 3.15 4.10
C LEU A 780 -18.25 4.60 4.58
N ARG A 781 -17.37 5.37 3.97
CA ARG A 781 -16.95 6.69 4.45
C ARG A 781 -18.12 7.64 4.71
N ARG A 782 -19.09 7.70 3.79
CA ARG A 782 -20.27 8.58 3.90
C ARG A 782 -21.25 8.18 5.00
N VAL A 783 -21.27 6.90 5.39
CA VAL A 783 -22.10 6.45 6.53
C VAL A 783 -21.36 6.56 7.86
N ARG A 784 -20.02 6.55 7.84
CA ARG A 784 -19.19 6.82 9.02
C ARG A 784 -19.10 8.30 9.34
N VAL A 785 -19.35 9.16 8.36
CA VAL A 785 -19.23 10.61 8.50
C VAL A 785 -20.40 11.26 7.78
N THR A 786 -21.48 11.47 8.54
CA THR A 786 -22.71 12.07 8.04
C THR A 786 -22.86 13.54 8.42
N ASP A 787 -22.11 14.02 9.42
CA ASP A 787 -22.17 15.42 9.89
C ASP A 787 -21.05 16.27 9.29
N THR A 788 -19.84 16.25 9.88
CA THR A 788 -18.69 17.01 9.37
C THR A 788 -17.61 16.06 8.85
N ALA A 789 -17.14 16.23 7.61
CA ALA A 789 -16.04 15.41 7.07
C ALA A 789 -14.68 16.05 7.28
N LEU A 790 -14.61 17.35 7.06
CA LEU A 790 -13.43 18.17 7.18
C LEU A 790 -13.81 19.46 7.89
N GLU A 791 -13.03 19.83 8.89
CA GLU A 791 -13.16 21.10 9.59
C GLU A 791 -11.99 22.01 9.23
N ILE A 792 -12.29 23.26 8.86
CA ILE A 792 -11.33 24.36 8.82
C ILE A 792 -11.65 25.29 9.99
N SER A 793 -10.89 25.14 11.07
CA SER A 793 -11.11 25.91 12.29
C SER A 793 -10.77 27.39 12.10
N ASN A 794 -11.34 28.24 12.95
CA ASN A 794 -11.00 29.66 13.04
C ASN A 794 -9.52 29.93 13.41
N ALA A 795 -8.85 28.95 14.03
CA ALA A 795 -7.41 28.94 14.28
C ALA A 795 -6.59 28.43 13.09
N ARG A 796 -7.23 28.24 11.93
CA ARG A 796 -6.65 27.81 10.65
C ARG A 796 -6.09 26.39 10.67
N LYS A 797 -6.52 25.57 11.63
CA LYS A 797 -6.23 24.12 11.64
C LYS A 797 -7.23 23.38 10.77
N LEU A 798 -6.73 22.40 10.03
CA LEU A 798 -7.53 21.43 9.27
C LEU A 798 -7.70 20.16 10.10
N TYR A 799 -8.92 19.60 10.15
CA TYR A 799 -9.19 18.32 10.83
C TYR A 799 -10.04 17.41 9.96
N TRP A 800 -9.56 16.18 9.75
CA TRP A 800 -10.33 15.14 9.08
C TRP A 800 -10.99 14.24 10.10
N ARG A 801 -12.29 14.02 9.96
CA ARG A 801 -13.04 13.09 10.80
C ARG A 801 -12.84 11.67 10.30
N VAL A 802 -12.64 10.69 11.15
CA VAL A 802 -12.74 9.26 10.76
C VAL A 802 -14.18 8.78 10.99
N LEU A 803 -14.78 9.23 12.09
CA LEU A 803 -16.15 8.96 12.50
C LEU A 803 -16.80 10.27 12.93
N ASP A 804 -17.96 10.60 12.38
CA ASP A 804 -18.78 11.74 12.78
C ASP A 804 -20.24 11.51 12.32
N VAL A 805 -20.99 10.80 13.17
CA VAL A 805 -22.41 10.47 12.94
C VAL A 805 -23.34 11.24 13.89
N GLY A 806 -22.81 12.33 14.49
CA GLY A 806 -23.37 12.96 15.67
C GLY A 806 -23.09 12.18 16.96
N THR A 807 -23.44 12.77 18.10
CA THR A 807 -23.23 12.18 19.42
C THR A 807 -23.94 10.83 19.55
N HIS A 808 -23.18 9.79 19.86
CA HIS A 808 -23.67 8.42 20.05
C HIS A 808 -22.88 7.71 21.15
N ASN A 809 -23.39 6.58 21.63
CA ASN A 809 -22.67 5.74 22.58
C ASN A 809 -22.05 4.54 21.86
N ALA A 810 -20.73 4.58 21.65
CA ALA A 810 -19.98 3.41 21.19
C ALA A 810 -20.11 2.28 22.20
N GLN A 811 -20.29 1.05 21.74
CA GLN A 811 -20.50 -0.14 22.56
C GLN A 811 -19.20 -0.93 22.77
N PRO A 812 -19.10 -1.76 23.82
CA PRO A 812 -17.98 -2.68 23.97
C PRO A 812 -17.82 -3.58 22.73
N GLY A 813 -16.62 -3.60 22.16
CA GLY A 813 -16.30 -4.34 20.94
C GLY A 813 -16.43 -3.53 19.64
N ASP A 814 -17.01 -2.32 19.67
CA ASP A 814 -16.97 -1.43 18.53
C ASP A 814 -15.52 -1.04 18.23
N SER A 815 -15.15 -1.06 16.96
CA SER A 815 -13.80 -0.75 16.49
C SER A 815 -13.82 0.11 15.24
N TYR A 816 -12.85 1.01 15.13
CA TYR A 816 -12.68 1.89 13.98
C TYR A 816 -11.21 1.93 13.57
N SER A 817 -10.95 2.03 12.27
CA SER A 817 -9.60 2.07 11.72
C SER A 817 -9.49 3.01 10.51
N ALA A 818 -8.37 3.72 10.42
CA ALA A 818 -8.09 4.61 9.30
C ALA A 818 -6.59 4.74 9.06
N ILE A 819 -6.22 5.04 7.81
CA ILE A 819 -4.85 5.41 7.45
C ILE A 819 -4.86 6.86 6.99
N ALA A 820 -4.39 7.76 7.84
CA ALA A 820 -4.17 9.16 7.48
C ALA A 820 -2.75 9.37 6.96
N TYR A 821 -2.47 10.52 6.33
CA TYR A 821 -1.13 10.83 5.83
C TYR A 821 -0.85 12.33 5.82
N ARG A 822 0.45 12.67 5.90
CA ARG A 822 0.98 14.00 5.52
C ARG A 822 2.16 13.79 4.59
N HIS A 823 2.03 14.34 3.39
CA HIS A 823 3.01 14.19 2.35
C HIS A 823 3.52 15.57 1.91
N VAL A 824 4.81 15.83 2.10
CA VAL A 824 5.42 17.10 1.67
C VAL A 824 5.96 16.94 0.25
N MET A 825 5.73 17.92 -0.62
CA MET A 825 6.13 17.83 -2.03
C MET A 825 6.53 19.19 -2.59
N PRO A 826 7.35 19.24 -3.65
CA PRO A 826 7.57 20.47 -4.38
C PRO A 826 6.29 20.92 -5.10
N ARG A 827 6.21 22.20 -5.46
CA ARG A 827 5.19 22.70 -6.39
C ARG A 827 5.43 22.13 -7.78
N TRP A 828 4.34 21.78 -8.47
CA TRP A 828 4.37 21.40 -9.88
C TRP A 828 3.87 22.55 -10.75
N ALA A 829 4.41 22.68 -11.96
CA ALA A 829 3.94 23.69 -12.92
C ALA A 829 2.79 23.16 -13.78
N GLU A 830 2.80 21.86 -14.04
CA GLU A 830 1.88 21.16 -14.95
C GLU A 830 0.63 20.61 -14.25
N ARG A 831 0.55 20.71 -12.92
CA ARG A 831 -0.50 20.11 -12.09
C ARG A 831 -0.58 20.78 -10.73
N VAL A 832 -1.72 20.62 -10.06
CA VAL A 832 -1.91 21.08 -8.67
C VAL A 832 -1.10 20.22 -7.72
N SER A 833 -1.13 18.90 -7.92
CA SER A 833 -0.50 17.95 -7.02
C SER A 833 -0.12 16.65 -7.74
N PHE A 834 0.96 16.01 -7.28
CA PHE A 834 1.29 14.62 -7.58
C PHE A 834 2.14 14.03 -6.46
N TYR A 835 1.66 12.94 -5.87
CA TYR A 835 2.34 12.26 -4.78
C TYR A 835 1.89 10.81 -4.64
N VAL A 836 2.68 10.03 -3.88
CA VAL A 836 2.45 8.61 -3.66
C VAL A 836 2.43 8.34 -2.16
N VAL A 837 1.32 7.80 -1.66
CA VAL A 837 1.23 7.37 -0.27
C VAL A 837 1.48 5.87 -0.21
N ARG A 838 2.61 5.47 0.38
CA ARG A 838 2.98 4.07 0.56
C ARG A 838 2.52 3.56 1.92
N THR A 839 1.92 2.38 1.90
CA THR A 839 1.55 1.60 3.09
C THR A 839 2.17 0.22 2.96
N GLN A 840 2.19 -0.58 4.05
CA GLN A 840 2.73 -1.93 3.98
C GLN A 840 1.95 -2.78 2.96
N GLY A 841 2.58 -3.08 1.81
CA GLY A 841 2.01 -3.91 0.74
C GLY A 841 1.05 -3.22 -0.24
N ARG A 842 0.77 -1.91 -0.12
CA ARG A 842 -0.08 -1.16 -1.08
C ARG A 842 0.44 0.26 -1.27
N ALA A 843 0.18 0.87 -2.42
CA ALA A 843 0.46 2.28 -2.65
C ALA A 843 -0.73 2.99 -3.32
N PHE A 844 -0.91 4.26 -2.99
CA PHE A 844 -1.92 5.11 -3.60
C PHE A 844 -1.23 6.24 -4.35
N ILE A 845 -1.62 6.44 -5.62
CA ILE A 845 -1.11 7.53 -6.46
C ILE A 845 -2.19 8.57 -6.58
N PHE A 846 -1.85 9.81 -6.23
CA PHE A 846 -2.73 10.97 -6.34
C PHE A 846 -2.18 11.92 -7.40
N ALA A 847 -3.06 12.44 -8.26
CA ALA A 847 -2.74 13.51 -9.17
C ALA A 847 -3.95 14.43 -9.36
N ASP A 848 -3.71 15.74 -9.31
CA ASP A 848 -4.75 16.77 -9.32
C ASP A 848 -4.40 17.87 -10.33
N TRP A 849 -5.39 18.36 -11.08
CA TRP A 849 -5.28 19.43 -12.06
C TRP A 849 -6.42 20.43 -11.92
N VAL A 850 -6.18 21.67 -12.33
CA VAL A 850 -7.16 22.76 -12.44
C VAL A 850 -6.86 23.51 -13.72
N ASP A 851 -7.90 23.79 -14.51
CA ASP A 851 -7.81 24.57 -15.74
C ASP A 851 -6.76 24.04 -16.75
N ILE A 852 -6.75 22.72 -16.97
CA ILE A 852 -5.85 22.02 -17.88
C ILE A 852 -6.63 21.05 -18.76
N VAL A 853 -6.40 21.11 -20.07
CA VAL A 853 -6.89 20.13 -21.05
C VAL A 853 -5.71 19.58 -21.85
N GLY A 854 -5.61 18.25 -21.95
CA GLY A 854 -4.57 17.61 -22.76
C GLY A 854 -4.10 16.27 -22.21
N LEU A 855 -2.92 15.86 -22.66
CA LEU A 855 -2.25 14.64 -22.18
C LEU A 855 -1.17 15.04 -21.18
N ASP A 856 -1.29 14.56 -19.94
CA ASP A 856 -0.21 14.58 -18.95
C ASP A 856 0.44 13.19 -18.83
N ARG A 857 1.69 13.16 -18.37
CA ARG A 857 2.46 11.95 -18.09
C ARG A 857 2.94 12.01 -16.65
N LEU A 858 2.34 11.17 -15.82
CA LEU A 858 2.74 11.05 -14.42
C LEU A 858 4.07 10.29 -14.33
N PRO A 859 5.09 10.83 -13.63
CA PRO A 859 6.36 10.15 -13.44
C PRO A 859 6.21 9.09 -12.35
N ILE A 860 6.12 7.83 -12.74
CA ILE A 860 5.88 6.74 -11.80
C ILE A 860 7.20 6.35 -11.13
N PRO A 861 7.26 6.26 -9.79
CA PRO A 861 8.43 5.78 -9.07
C PRO A 861 8.88 4.39 -9.54
N ALA A 862 10.20 4.16 -9.53
CA ALA A 862 10.79 2.91 -10.02
C ALA A 862 10.26 1.69 -9.25
N ASP A 863 10.01 1.81 -7.95
CA ASP A 863 9.51 0.75 -7.07
C ASP A 863 8.06 0.31 -7.36
N LEU A 864 7.30 1.14 -8.09
CA LEU A 864 5.93 0.85 -8.54
C LEU A 864 5.87 0.39 -10.00
N SER A 865 6.98 0.46 -10.74
CA SER A 865 7.01 0.05 -12.14
C SER A 865 6.78 -1.46 -12.28
N GLY A 866 6.01 -1.85 -13.29
CA GLY A 866 5.57 -3.23 -13.53
C GLY A 866 4.27 -3.63 -12.82
N ARG A 867 3.81 -2.84 -11.84
CA ARG A 867 2.60 -3.18 -11.05
C ARG A 867 1.31 -2.79 -11.79
N THR A 868 0.25 -3.53 -11.50
CA THR A 868 -1.12 -3.20 -11.90
C THR A 868 -1.77 -2.24 -10.90
N PHE A 869 -2.83 -1.58 -11.33
CA PHE A 869 -3.58 -0.65 -10.49
C PHE A 869 -5.08 -0.68 -10.82
N SER A 870 -5.88 -0.27 -9.85
CA SER A 870 -7.30 0.07 -10.02
C SER A 870 -7.48 1.59 -9.89
N VAL A 871 -8.51 2.11 -10.57
CA VAL A 871 -8.93 3.51 -10.39
C VAL A 871 -9.91 3.55 -9.23
N VAL A 872 -9.56 4.26 -8.16
CA VAL A 872 -10.42 4.47 -7.00
C VAL A 872 -11.36 5.65 -7.27
N TYR A 873 -10.79 6.79 -7.64
CA TYR A 873 -11.51 8.00 -8.00
C TYR A 873 -10.98 8.57 -9.31
N SER A 874 -11.87 9.15 -10.11
CA SER A 874 -11.49 9.87 -11.32
C SER A 874 -12.56 10.88 -11.68
N LYS A 875 -12.17 12.14 -11.89
CA LYS A 875 -13.04 13.21 -12.37
C LYS A 875 -12.31 13.96 -13.46
N ASN A 876 -12.97 14.17 -14.61
CA ASN A 876 -12.41 14.93 -15.74
C ASN A 876 -11.01 14.47 -16.18
N ALA A 877 -10.67 13.22 -15.88
CA ALA A 877 -9.39 12.60 -16.19
C ALA A 877 -9.62 11.15 -16.57
N THR A 878 -8.78 10.61 -17.46
CA THR A 878 -8.87 9.22 -17.90
C THR A 878 -7.48 8.65 -18.10
N VAL A 879 -7.15 7.63 -17.31
CA VAL A 879 -5.89 6.89 -17.44
C VAL A 879 -5.89 6.06 -18.73
N LYS A 880 -4.79 6.09 -19.49
CA LYS A 880 -4.68 5.44 -20.82
C LYS A 880 -3.74 4.23 -20.88
N ALA A 881 -3.32 3.69 -19.74
CA ALA A 881 -2.53 2.45 -19.65
C ALA A 881 -3.13 1.49 -18.62
N GLY A 882 -2.79 0.20 -18.71
CA GLY A 882 -3.22 -0.82 -17.74
C GLY A 882 -2.12 -1.32 -16.79
N VAL A 883 -0.89 -0.82 -16.94
CA VAL A 883 0.28 -1.18 -16.12
C VAL A 883 1.13 0.06 -15.91
N LEU A 884 1.74 0.18 -14.74
CA LEU A 884 2.72 1.21 -14.41
C LEU A 884 4.05 0.93 -15.12
N ALA A 885 4.54 1.82 -15.99
CA ALA A 885 5.75 1.59 -16.79
C ALA A 885 6.72 2.79 -16.75
N GLY A 886 7.04 3.29 -15.55
CA GLY A 886 7.85 4.50 -15.32
C GLY A 886 7.18 5.83 -15.73
N SER A 887 6.19 5.78 -16.62
CA SER A 887 5.32 6.90 -16.97
C SER A 887 3.89 6.43 -17.16
N LEU A 888 2.93 7.14 -16.59
CA LEU A 888 1.51 6.84 -16.74
C LEU A 888 0.79 7.96 -17.53
N PRO A 889 0.31 7.70 -18.76
CA PRO A 889 -0.43 8.70 -19.53
C PRO A 889 -1.85 8.89 -19.00
N VAL A 890 -2.23 10.15 -18.78
CA VAL A 890 -3.56 10.57 -18.34
C VAL A 890 -4.09 11.65 -19.27
N MET A 891 -5.26 11.42 -19.87
CA MET A 891 -5.99 12.48 -20.59
C MET A 891 -6.77 13.29 -19.57
N VAL A 892 -6.54 14.60 -19.54
CA VAL A 892 -7.17 15.56 -18.64
C VAL A 892 -8.11 16.45 -19.47
N ASP A 893 -9.32 16.67 -18.96
CA ASP A 893 -10.39 17.46 -19.57
C ASP A 893 -10.98 18.44 -18.54
N ALA A 894 -10.12 19.32 -18.01
CA ALA A 894 -10.46 20.27 -16.97
C ALA A 894 -10.39 21.72 -17.49
N ALA A 895 -11.23 22.12 -18.43
CA ALA A 895 -11.36 23.53 -18.82
C ALA A 895 -12.21 24.29 -17.78
N ASP A 896 -11.65 25.32 -17.12
CA ASP A 896 -12.31 26.11 -16.05
C ASP A 896 -12.88 25.27 -14.87
N VAL A 897 -12.45 24.01 -14.74
CA VAL A 897 -12.88 23.07 -13.69
C VAL A 897 -11.66 22.33 -13.15
N ASN A 898 -11.86 21.50 -12.13
CA ASN A 898 -10.82 20.59 -11.65
C ASN A 898 -10.91 19.20 -12.31
N ALA A 899 -9.78 18.50 -12.30
CA ALA A 899 -9.66 17.10 -12.64
C ALA A 899 -8.73 16.41 -11.65
N TYR A 900 -8.91 15.11 -11.45
CA TYR A 900 -8.02 14.31 -10.61
C TYR A 900 -8.16 12.82 -10.89
N VAL A 901 -7.14 12.07 -10.49
CA VAL A 901 -7.16 10.61 -10.42
C VAL A 901 -6.57 10.14 -9.09
N VAL A 902 -7.19 9.12 -8.50
CA VAL A 902 -6.66 8.36 -7.38
C VAL A 902 -6.58 6.91 -7.79
N LEU A 903 -5.37 6.37 -7.76
CA LEU A 903 -5.08 4.99 -8.17
C LEU A 903 -4.63 4.19 -6.98
N GLU A 904 -5.14 2.98 -6.87
CA GLU A 904 -4.63 2.00 -5.93
C GLU A 904 -3.75 1.00 -6.68
N VAL A 905 -2.49 0.88 -6.26
CA VAL A 905 -1.51 -0.03 -6.84
C VAL A 905 -1.52 -1.33 -6.04
N SER A 906 -1.76 -2.44 -6.72
CA SER A 906 -1.72 -3.77 -6.12
C SER A 906 -0.28 -4.17 -5.79
N ALA A 907 -0.11 -4.94 -4.72
CA ALA A 907 1.17 -5.50 -4.28
C ALA A 907 1.94 -6.16 -5.43
#